data_AF-A0A6J2W6J3-F1
#
_entry.id   AF-A0A6J2W6J3-F1
#
_cell.length_a   1.000
_cell.length_b   1.000
_cell.length_c   1.000
_cell.angle_alpha   90.00
_cell.angle_beta   90.00
_cell.angle_gamma   90.00
#
_symmetry.space_group_name_H-M   'P 1'
#
loop_
_entity.id
_entity.type
_entity.pdbx_description
1 polymer ?
#
loop_
_entity_poly.entity_id
_entity_poly.type
_entity_poly.pdbx_seq_one_letter_code
_entity_poly.pdbx_strand_id
1 'polypeptide(L)'
;MSLFKARDWWASVLGQGEEFDQGCLCVGDVDNTGSGYDKVVVGSYMGMLRIFSPHPSKPGEPSEADAQLLEVQLREPVIQVEVGKFVSCSELLHLAVLHPRKLSVYSVSGMAGNVEHGDQYQMRLVYEHNLQRTACNMTYGPFGGVTGHHFICIQSMDGMLMFFEQETYAFGRFLPGFLLPGPLSYCARTDTFITVSSARQVESYRYETLAVATDADTRHDSEQQSKSSGKRLMADWTFVLGEQALDICIPTFSSSSSSIYVLGERNLYCLKDNGQIRFMKKLEYNPSCFLPYATVAEGTTNILMGNHNNMLLVYQDVTLKWAAQLSCVPVAVRVANFRELKGLVVTLSSDGHLQCSYMGTDPSFLTAPRVDAREVNYEEVDAEMKRLQKVIREATKTQDILPKGEMEDDLTVTATVSSNVDDVSQALMPEMNGFPVPSVTVKVKVKSRHAVQNPKMTVCVQTPLAITQEQFALDSLVGGTQTVVTFSAFLNGDYPPADLTGDIAVSYGSPTELNPAGVPRVAQCKFTLPLWLVCCPCSPAKNAKYKITVDTNKPPINLNEVFPEFLDKSADKEGNSLAFQFITGSRVTVLASKTSQRYRIQSDCFEDIWLVAKELVQRFDWHFAKQGVKDFRNSFAGPIPLPEYFETVDHHFELRVNAEKFQDLLSERAIQFRAIQRRLLTRFKDKTPAPLQNLDTLMEGTYRQVIALADAAEENRACLCRAFARLRSATHLLILLVSLWQGLSSEQTAILEATLLPLLQDTPQLGWEESVDAAVSHLLRTCLSRSPKDQAMSLSPSQLTMPKDTVRLKKHITLLCDRLGKGGRLSLSSEANVQTPVMMSGAFEPIAEAEQEEAPLQQESVAKFIKKKQPSKKVKSKTDSSKEPSKKEKDSGKESTKESKTDSAKEPAKESVKEPKKDSTKDKESSKEPKESKKDSVKESSKESKESKKDSVKESSKESKESKKDSVKESSKESKESKKDSVKESSKESKKESSKDKDSTKESGKESAKDPGKDKVKVARKTSVKVKEKKKEPEAGDG
;
A
#
# COMPACT_ATOMS: atom_id res chain seq x y z
N MET A 1 -22.13 -8.80 32.29
CA MET A 1 -21.40 -8.36 31.07
C MET A 1 -21.21 -9.55 30.14
N SER A 2 -22.25 -10.00 29.44
CA SER A 2 -22.21 -11.32 28.76
C SER A 2 -22.77 -11.35 27.33
N LEU A 3 -23.49 -10.32 26.89
CA LEU A 3 -24.14 -10.30 25.57
C LEU A 3 -23.18 -10.66 24.43
N PHE A 4 -23.63 -11.58 23.56
CA PHE A 4 -22.89 -12.10 22.41
C PHE A 4 -21.55 -12.76 22.75
N LYS A 5 -21.41 -13.32 23.96
CA LYS A 5 -20.34 -14.26 24.30
C LYS A 5 -20.94 -15.60 24.74
N ALA A 6 -20.29 -16.70 24.36
CA ALA A 6 -20.49 -17.95 25.05
C ALA A 6 -19.97 -17.78 26.48
N ARG A 7 -20.67 -18.39 27.44
CA ARG A 7 -20.33 -18.32 28.85
C ARG A 7 -20.08 -19.73 29.37
N ASP A 8 -18.86 -19.90 29.87
CA ASP A 8 -18.34 -21.07 30.55
C ASP A 8 -19.28 -21.45 31.70
N TRP A 9 -19.82 -22.67 31.64
CA TRP A 9 -20.50 -23.32 32.77
C TRP A 9 -19.59 -24.37 33.40
N TRP A 10 -18.83 -25.08 32.58
CA TRP A 10 -17.71 -25.93 32.95
C TRP A 10 -16.70 -25.95 31.78
N ALA A 11 -15.41 -26.01 32.07
CA ALA A 11 -14.36 -26.10 31.06
C ALA A 11 -13.15 -26.92 31.57
N SER A 12 -12.43 -27.54 30.64
CA SER A 12 -11.18 -28.25 30.89
C SER A 12 -10.28 -28.22 29.65
N VAL A 13 -8.97 -28.40 29.84
CA VAL A 13 -7.99 -28.56 28.74
C VAL A 13 -7.45 -29.98 28.80
N LEU A 14 -7.68 -30.74 27.74
CA LEU A 14 -7.43 -32.17 27.67
C LEU A 14 -5.98 -32.45 27.22
N GLY A 15 -5.13 -32.83 28.17
CA GLY A 15 -3.76 -33.26 27.92
C GLY A 15 -2.81 -32.12 27.54
N GLN A 16 -1.67 -32.48 26.95
CA GLN A 16 -0.68 -31.55 26.39
C GLN A 16 -0.17 -32.13 25.07
N GLY A 17 -0.39 -31.41 23.96
CA GLY A 17 -0.03 -31.89 22.62
C GLY A 17 -0.91 -33.03 22.09
N GLU A 18 -2.11 -33.21 22.66
CA GLU A 18 -3.13 -34.10 22.08
C GLU A 18 -3.89 -33.39 20.94
N GLU A 19 -4.27 -34.15 19.91
CA GLU A 19 -5.03 -33.65 18.74
C GLU A 19 -6.41 -34.32 18.68
N PHE A 20 -7.42 -33.53 18.25
CA PHE A 20 -8.83 -33.92 18.18
C PHE A 20 -9.51 -33.42 16.90
N ASP A 21 -10.55 -34.13 16.45
CA ASP A 21 -11.32 -33.84 15.23
C ASP A 21 -12.85 -34.01 15.45
N GLN A 22 -13.68 -33.77 14.43
CA GLN A 22 -15.15 -33.78 14.51
C GLN A 22 -15.75 -35.12 15.01
N GLY A 23 -15.07 -36.25 14.79
CA GLY A 23 -15.45 -37.57 15.27
C GLY A 23 -15.11 -37.84 16.75
N CYS A 24 -14.26 -37.03 17.37
CA CYS A 24 -13.73 -37.25 18.72
C CYS A 24 -14.72 -36.97 19.85
N LEU A 25 -15.81 -36.22 19.60
CA LEU A 25 -16.77 -35.75 20.62
C LEU A 25 -18.14 -36.44 20.50
N CYS A 26 -18.49 -37.21 21.53
CA CYS A 26 -19.80 -37.85 21.66
C CYS A 26 -20.51 -37.42 22.97
N VAL A 27 -21.84 -37.52 22.99
CA VAL A 27 -22.70 -37.09 24.12
C VAL A 27 -23.86 -38.07 24.29
N GLY A 28 -24.10 -38.57 25.51
CA GLY A 28 -25.23 -39.46 25.86
C GLY A 28 -25.11 -40.17 27.22
N ASP A 29 -26.18 -40.81 27.71
CA ASP A 29 -26.27 -41.60 28.96
C ASP A 29 -25.53 -42.96 28.81
N VAL A 30 -24.21 -42.90 28.57
CA VAL A 30 -23.33 -44.05 28.25
C VAL A 30 -23.17 -45.04 29.42
N ASP A 31 -23.32 -44.55 30.65
CA ASP A 31 -23.36 -45.31 31.89
C ASP A 31 -24.76 -45.89 32.20
N ASN A 32 -25.75 -45.67 31.32
CA ASN A 32 -27.09 -46.27 31.35
C ASN A 32 -27.82 -46.06 32.69
N THR A 33 -27.66 -44.88 33.29
CA THR A 33 -28.19 -44.55 34.62
C THR A 33 -29.72 -44.53 34.68
N GLY A 34 -30.39 -44.47 33.52
CA GLY A 34 -31.84 -44.27 33.44
C GLY A 34 -32.29 -42.88 33.89
N SER A 35 -31.33 -41.99 34.17
CA SER A 35 -31.61 -40.61 34.60
C SER A 35 -31.87 -39.68 33.42
N GLY A 36 -31.44 -40.05 32.21
CA GLY A 36 -31.60 -39.22 31.01
C GLY A 36 -30.73 -37.97 31.01
N TYR A 37 -29.64 -37.97 31.79
CA TYR A 37 -28.61 -36.94 31.74
C TYR A 37 -27.41 -37.42 30.92
N ASP A 38 -26.96 -36.58 30.01
CA ASP A 38 -25.89 -36.93 29.09
C ASP A 38 -24.52 -36.89 29.79
N LYS A 39 -23.61 -37.80 29.40
CA LYS A 39 -22.17 -37.69 29.66
C LYS A 39 -21.48 -37.14 28.42
N VAL A 40 -20.32 -36.52 28.62
CA VAL A 40 -19.45 -36.10 27.51
C VAL A 40 -18.34 -37.13 27.35
N VAL A 41 -18.22 -37.76 26.18
CA VAL A 41 -17.13 -38.67 25.86
C VAL A 41 -16.20 -38.00 24.85
N VAL A 42 -14.89 -38.03 25.13
CA VAL A 42 -13.86 -37.54 24.22
C VAL A 42 -12.80 -38.60 23.96
N GLY A 43 -12.55 -38.92 22.70
CA GLY A 43 -11.46 -39.77 22.22
C GLY A 43 -10.35 -38.96 21.54
N SER A 44 -9.10 -39.27 21.84
CA SER A 44 -7.90 -38.56 21.36
C SER A 44 -7.15 -39.34 20.29
N TYR A 45 -6.49 -38.64 19.37
CA TYR A 45 -5.55 -39.25 18.43
C TYR A 45 -4.33 -39.88 19.13
N MET A 46 -4.03 -39.52 20.38
CA MET A 46 -3.03 -40.20 21.22
C MET A 46 -3.56 -41.48 21.89
N GLY A 47 -4.80 -41.90 21.61
CA GLY A 47 -5.42 -43.09 22.19
C GLY A 47 -6.04 -42.88 23.57
N MET A 48 -6.00 -41.67 24.13
CA MET A 48 -6.67 -41.34 25.39
C MET A 48 -8.19 -41.26 25.18
N LEU A 49 -8.95 -41.99 26.00
CA LEU A 49 -10.41 -41.95 26.03
C LEU A 49 -10.86 -41.46 27.41
N ARG A 50 -11.68 -40.41 27.45
CA ARG A 50 -12.14 -39.75 28.68
C ARG A 50 -13.66 -39.63 28.68
N ILE A 51 -14.27 -39.86 29.84
CA ILE A 51 -15.72 -39.64 30.05
C ILE A 51 -15.90 -38.66 31.21
N PHE A 52 -16.67 -37.60 30.96
CA PHE A 52 -16.98 -36.56 31.94
C PHE A 52 -18.46 -36.54 32.29
N SER A 53 -18.74 -36.21 33.55
CA SER A 53 -20.05 -35.79 34.04
C SER A 53 -19.91 -34.37 34.62
N PRO A 54 -19.84 -33.32 33.78
CA PRO A 54 -19.64 -31.95 34.24
C PRO A 54 -20.69 -31.50 35.28
N HIS A 55 -20.20 -30.82 36.31
CA HIS A 55 -20.98 -30.18 37.37
C HIS A 55 -20.58 -28.69 37.47
N PRO A 56 -21.44 -27.81 38.01
CA PRO A 56 -21.18 -26.37 38.03
C PRO A 56 -20.04 -25.99 39.00
N SER A 57 -18.85 -25.73 38.47
CA SER A 57 -17.72 -25.21 39.24
C SER A 57 -18.01 -23.80 39.78
N LYS A 58 -17.75 -23.53 41.06
CA LYS A 58 -17.89 -22.17 41.61
C LYS A 58 -16.82 -21.25 40.98
N PRO A 59 -17.14 -19.97 40.68
CA PRO A 59 -16.19 -19.07 40.03
C PRO A 59 -15.03 -18.70 40.97
N GLY A 60 -13.89 -19.38 40.80
CA GLY A 60 -12.65 -19.15 41.54
C GLY A 60 -11.99 -20.41 42.12
N GLU A 61 -12.71 -21.52 42.17
CA GLU A 61 -12.14 -22.83 42.54
C GLU A 61 -11.65 -23.57 41.27
N PRO A 62 -10.58 -24.38 41.35
CA PRO A 62 -10.16 -25.23 40.22
C PRO A 62 -11.23 -26.29 39.92
N SER A 63 -11.30 -26.73 38.66
CA SER A 63 -12.28 -27.74 38.22
C SER A 63 -12.11 -29.03 39.04
N GLU A 64 -13.16 -29.45 39.75
CA GLU A 64 -13.13 -30.58 40.68
C GLU A 64 -12.87 -31.90 39.93
N ALA A 65 -12.02 -32.77 40.50
CA ALA A 65 -11.65 -34.05 39.89
C ALA A 65 -12.86 -34.95 39.59
N ASP A 66 -13.89 -34.86 40.44
CA ASP A 66 -15.17 -35.56 40.38
C ASP A 66 -15.97 -35.31 39.08
N ALA A 67 -15.58 -34.31 38.27
CA ALA A 67 -16.15 -34.11 36.94
C ALA A 67 -15.69 -35.16 35.90
N GLN A 68 -14.56 -35.85 36.12
CA GLN A 68 -14.03 -36.90 35.24
C GLN A 68 -14.37 -38.30 35.80
N LEU A 69 -15.23 -39.04 35.10
CA LEU A 69 -15.69 -40.37 35.53
C LEU A 69 -14.64 -41.46 35.27
N LEU A 70 -13.99 -41.41 34.10
CA LEU A 70 -12.88 -42.31 33.76
C LEU A 70 -11.95 -41.68 32.71
N GLU A 71 -10.70 -42.11 32.73
CA GLU A 71 -9.66 -41.81 31.74
C GLU A 71 -8.86 -43.10 31.49
N VAL A 72 -8.77 -43.52 30.22
CA VAL A 72 -8.14 -44.78 29.81
C VAL A 72 -7.25 -44.55 28.58
N GLN A 73 -5.97 -44.90 28.71
CA GLN A 73 -5.04 -44.98 27.58
C GLN A 73 -5.28 -46.27 26.79
N LEU A 74 -5.88 -46.15 25.61
CA LEU A 74 -5.91 -47.20 24.59
C LEU A 74 -4.59 -47.20 23.81
N ARG A 75 -4.23 -48.35 23.22
CA ARG A 75 -2.93 -48.53 22.52
C ARG A 75 -2.88 -47.93 21.10
N GLU A 76 -4.00 -47.47 20.58
CA GLU A 76 -4.17 -47.02 19.20
C GLU A 76 -4.95 -45.70 19.18
N PRO A 77 -4.70 -44.80 18.21
CA PRO A 77 -5.46 -43.56 18.02
C PRO A 77 -6.97 -43.80 17.99
N VAL A 78 -7.75 -42.91 18.60
CA VAL A 78 -9.22 -42.94 18.49
C VAL A 78 -9.65 -41.96 17.40
N ILE A 79 -10.16 -42.50 16.28
CA ILE A 79 -10.65 -41.71 15.14
C ILE A 79 -12.05 -41.14 15.41
N GLN A 80 -12.94 -41.98 15.93
CA GLN A 80 -14.35 -41.63 16.13
C GLN A 80 -14.93 -42.40 17.32
N VAL A 81 -15.84 -41.76 18.05
CA VAL A 81 -16.54 -42.33 19.20
C VAL A 81 -18.05 -42.16 19.06
N GLU A 82 -18.81 -43.25 19.22
CA GLU A 82 -20.27 -43.25 19.11
C GLU A 82 -20.94 -44.03 20.23
N VAL A 83 -22.17 -43.64 20.60
CA VAL A 83 -22.97 -44.26 21.66
C VAL A 83 -24.27 -44.81 21.07
N GLY A 84 -24.54 -46.10 21.25
CA GLY A 84 -25.66 -46.77 20.58
C GLY A 84 -25.91 -48.22 21.02
N LYS A 85 -26.99 -48.83 20.51
CA LYS A 85 -27.43 -50.19 20.86
C LYS A 85 -26.64 -51.27 20.09
N PHE A 86 -25.34 -51.36 20.35
CA PHE A 86 -24.38 -52.12 19.55
C PHE A 86 -24.24 -53.60 19.92
N VAL A 87 -24.91 -54.11 20.96
CA VAL A 87 -24.73 -55.49 21.45
C VAL A 87 -25.99 -56.33 21.24
N SER A 88 -25.83 -57.59 20.81
CA SER A 88 -26.93 -58.55 20.62
C SER A 88 -27.75 -58.73 21.89
N CYS A 89 -29.07 -58.80 21.74
CA CYS A 89 -30.04 -59.03 22.83
C CYS A 89 -29.97 -58.02 24.00
N SER A 90 -29.29 -56.88 23.84
CA SER A 90 -29.24 -55.81 24.84
C SER A 90 -29.82 -54.51 24.31
N GLU A 91 -30.71 -53.89 25.09
CA GLU A 91 -31.28 -52.57 24.77
C GLU A 91 -30.46 -51.41 25.32
N LEU A 92 -29.36 -51.69 26.04
CA LEU A 92 -28.49 -50.69 26.64
C LEU A 92 -27.63 -49.97 25.60
N LEU A 93 -27.24 -48.74 25.92
CA LEU A 93 -26.25 -47.97 25.17
C LEU A 93 -24.85 -48.49 25.46
N HIS A 94 -24.07 -48.67 24.42
CA HIS A 94 -22.69 -49.12 24.44
C HIS A 94 -21.81 -48.12 23.70
N LEU A 95 -20.52 -48.10 24.03
CA LEU A 95 -19.54 -47.17 23.47
C LEU A 95 -18.75 -47.86 22.35
N ALA A 96 -18.98 -47.44 21.11
CA ALA A 96 -18.18 -47.86 19.96
C ALA A 96 -16.98 -46.91 19.80
N VAL A 97 -15.78 -47.49 19.75
CA VAL A 97 -14.51 -46.76 19.59
C VAL A 97 -13.84 -47.24 18.31
N LEU A 98 -13.70 -46.33 17.34
CA LEU A 98 -13.05 -46.60 16.06
C LEU A 98 -11.56 -46.27 16.14
N HIS A 99 -10.73 -47.24 15.83
CA HIS A 99 -9.29 -47.12 15.64
C HIS A 99 -8.92 -47.32 14.16
N PRO A 100 -7.72 -46.91 13.71
CA PRO A 100 -7.32 -47.04 12.30
C PRO A 100 -7.45 -48.44 11.71
N ARG A 101 -7.27 -49.49 12.52
CA ARG A 101 -7.29 -50.91 12.06
C ARG A 101 -8.26 -51.79 12.86
N LYS A 102 -9.14 -51.22 13.67
CA LYS A 102 -9.94 -51.95 14.65
C LYS A 102 -11.21 -51.18 15.04
N LEU A 103 -12.29 -51.90 15.32
CA LEU A 103 -13.47 -51.39 16.01
C LEU A 103 -13.58 -52.15 17.34
N SER A 104 -13.60 -51.41 18.47
CA SER A 104 -13.75 -51.98 19.81
C SER A 104 -15.04 -51.46 20.45
N VAL A 105 -15.89 -52.35 20.96
CA VAL A 105 -17.17 -51.98 21.59
C VAL A 105 -17.12 -52.28 23.08
N TYR A 106 -17.38 -51.25 23.88
CA TYR A 106 -17.26 -51.26 25.34
C TYR A 106 -18.62 -51.05 26.02
N SER A 107 -18.82 -51.75 27.13
CA SER A 107 -19.84 -51.43 28.13
C SER A 107 -19.19 -50.57 29.21
N VAL A 108 -19.85 -49.48 29.60
CA VAL A 108 -19.43 -48.59 30.69
C VAL A 108 -20.40 -48.81 31.85
N SER A 109 -19.87 -49.04 33.05
CA SER A 109 -20.67 -49.29 34.25
C SER A 109 -20.04 -48.62 35.47
N GLY A 110 -20.78 -47.73 36.14
CA GLY A 110 -20.44 -47.20 37.46
C GLY A 110 -20.87 -48.17 38.57
N MET A 111 -19.96 -48.45 39.51
CA MET A 111 -20.28 -49.10 40.78
C MET A 111 -20.20 -48.06 41.90
N ALA A 112 -21.30 -47.91 42.66
CA ALA A 112 -21.40 -46.90 43.71
C ALA A 112 -20.40 -47.15 44.85
N GLY A 113 -19.69 -46.09 45.28
CA GLY A 113 -18.69 -46.16 46.34
C GLY A 113 -19.31 -46.10 47.74
N ASN A 114 -18.98 -47.07 48.61
CA ASN A 114 -19.44 -47.07 50.02
C ASN A 114 -18.58 -46.19 50.97
N VAL A 115 -17.51 -45.56 50.48
CA VAL A 115 -16.53 -44.77 51.25
C VAL A 115 -16.01 -43.60 50.39
N GLU A 116 -15.32 -42.63 50.99
CA GLU A 116 -14.80 -41.34 50.48
C GLU A 116 -13.83 -41.38 49.25
N HIS A 117 -13.84 -42.45 48.44
CA HIS A 117 -13.06 -42.59 47.21
C HIS A 117 -13.93 -42.80 45.96
N GLY A 118 -15.17 -42.28 46.01
CA GLY A 118 -16.03 -42.05 44.85
C GLY A 118 -16.66 -43.29 44.20
N ASP A 119 -17.51 -43.04 43.21
CA ASP A 119 -18.10 -44.07 42.35
C ASP A 119 -17.05 -44.57 41.36
N GLN A 120 -16.85 -45.90 41.27
CA GLN A 120 -15.84 -46.50 40.41
C GLN A 120 -16.44 -46.88 39.06
N TYR A 121 -16.02 -46.18 37.99
CA TYR A 121 -16.44 -46.48 36.63
C TYR A 121 -15.49 -47.47 35.96
N GLN A 122 -16.02 -48.63 35.60
CA GLN A 122 -15.30 -49.62 34.79
C GLN A 122 -15.74 -49.52 33.32
N MET A 123 -14.77 -49.49 32.42
CA MET A 123 -14.97 -49.75 30.99
C MET A 123 -14.58 -51.20 30.69
N ARG A 124 -15.52 -52.00 30.18
CA ARG A 124 -15.34 -53.43 29.85
C ARG A 124 -15.51 -53.64 28.35
N LEU A 125 -14.50 -54.21 27.69
CA LEU A 125 -14.61 -54.66 26.30
C LEU A 125 -15.67 -55.78 26.20
N VAL A 126 -16.62 -55.63 25.28
CA VAL A 126 -17.65 -56.64 24.98
C VAL A 126 -17.20 -57.48 23.79
N TYR A 127 -16.85 -56.84 22.68
CA TYR A 127 -16.31 -57.49 21.48
C TYR A 127 -15.39 -56.53 20.70
N GLU A 128 -14.64 -57.10 19.75
CA GLU A 128 -13.64 -56.39 18.94
C GLU A 128 -13.61 -56.95 17.51
N HIS A 129 -13.65 -56.07 16.51
CA HIS A 129 -13.51 -56.40 15.09
C HIS A 129 -12.16 -55.90 14.56
N ASN A 130 -11.37 -56.80 13.99
CA ASN A 130 -10.11 -56.48 13.32
C ASN A 130 -10.37 -56.08 11.86
N LEU A 131 -9.96 -54.86 11.46
CA LEU A 131 -10.25 -54.31 10.14
C LEU A 131 -9.16 -54.67 9.13
N GLN A 132 -9.57 -55.21 7.98
CA GLN A 132 -8.67 -55.56 6.87
C GLN A 132 -8.14 -54.30 6.14
N ARG A 133 -8.90 -53.20 6.18
CA ARG A 133 -8.57 -51.90 5.58
C ARG A 133 -8.46 -50.85 6.68
N THR A 134 -7.80 -49.73 6.38
CA THR A 134 -7.67 -48.63 7.32
C THR A 134 -8.94 -47.79 7.31
N ALA A 135 -9.55 -47.55 8.47
CA ALA A 135 -10.78 -46.77 8.60
C ALA A 135 -10.53 -45.26 8.44
N CYS A 136 -11.55 -44.53 7.97
CA CYS A 136 -11.60 -43.07 7.93
C CYS A 136 -12.66 -42.50 8.88
N ASN A 137 -13.85 -43.10 8.87
CA ASN A 137 -15.00 -42.73 9.71
C ASN A 137 -15.96 -43.94 9.81
N MET A 138 -16.99 -43.80 10.63
CA MET A 138 -18.13 -44.71 10.68
C MET A 138 -19.46 -43.95 10.80
N THR A 139 -20.56 -44.67 10.62
CA THR A 139 -21.90 -44.20 10.96
C THR A 139 -22.74 -45.40 11.42
N TYR A 140 -23.80 -45.15 12.19
CA TYR A 140 -24.61 -46.21 12.79
C TYR A 140 -26.11 -46.01 12.59
N GLY A 141 -26.87 -47.10 12.76
CA GLY A 141 -28.32 -47.04 12.85
C GLY A 141 -29.02 -48.37 12.61
N PRO A 142 -30.36 -48.36 12.58
CA PRO A 142 -31.18 -49.50 12.21
C PRO A 142 -31.18 -49.69 10.69
N PHE A 143 -30.11 -50.26 10.13
CA PHE A 143 -30.03 -50.57 8.69
C PHE A 143 -31.06 -51.65 8.34
N GLY A 144 -31.72 -51.54 7.18
CA GLY A 144 -32.82 -52.46 6.81
C GLY A 144 -34.09 -52.31 7.68
N GLY A 145 -34.18 -51.28 8.53
CA GLY A 145 -35.34 -51.01 9.38
C GLY A 145 -35.45 -51.86 10.65
N VAL A 146 -34.37 -52.51 11.10
CA VAL A 146 -34.36 -53.35 12.32
C VAL A 146 -34.71 -52.54 13.57
N THR A 147 -35.72 -52.98 14.33
CA THR A 147 -36.12 -52.31 15.58
C THR A 147 -35.26 -52.75 16.76
N GLY A 148 -34.77 -51.79 17.56
CA GLY A 148 -34.13 -52.05 18.86
C GLY A 148 -32.61 -52.26 18.83
N HIS A 149 -32.00 -52.43 17.66
CA HIS A 149 -30.56 -52.66 17.50
C HIS A 149 -29.94 -51.64 16.54
N HIS A 150 -28.68 -51.26 16.79
CA HIS A 150 -27.89 -50.40 15.91
C HIS A 150 -26.74 -51.21 15.31
N PHE A 151 -26.66 -51.20 13.98
CA PHE A 151 -25.54 -51.73 13.22
C PHE A 151 -24.55 -50.60 12.88
N ILE A 152 -23.31 -50.96 12.54
CA ILE A 152 -22.23 -50.01 12.27
C ILE A 152 -21.74 -50.19 10.83
N CYS A 153 -21.58 -49.08 10.11
CA CYS A 153 -20.98 -49.02 8.78
C CYS A 153 -19.69 -48.20 8.87
N ILE A 154 -18.55 -48.81 8.54
CA ILE A 154 -17.23 -48.16 8.56
C ILE A 154 -16.82 -47.84 7.11
N GLN A 155 -16.45 -46.58 6.84
CA GLN A 155 -15.80 -46.20 5.59
C GLN A 155 -14.28 -46.38 5.70
N SER A 156 -13.68 -47.11 4.77
CA SER A 156 -12.22 -47.20 4.67
C SER A 156 -11.62 -46.03 3.87
N MET A 157 -10.34 -45.75 4.13
CA MET A 157 -9.53 -44.73 3.43
C MET A 157 -9.45 -44.93 1.90
N ASP A 158 -9.70 -46.16 1.43
CA ASP A 158 -9.74 -46.58 0.03
C ASP A 158 -11.17 -46.78 -0.51
N GLY A 159 -12.21 -46.37 0.22
CA GLY A 159 -13.57 -46.24 -0.28
C GLY A 159 -14.45 -47.49 -0.21
N MET A 160 -14.07 -48.46 0.62
CA MET A 160 -14.93 -49.60 0.95
C MET A 160 -15.83 -49.26 2.14
N LEU A 161 -17.13 -49.42 1.99
CA LEU A 161 -18.08 -49.48 3.11
C LEU A 161 -18.08 -50.89 3.68
N MET A 162 -17.88 -51.03 5.00
CA MET A 162 -17.82 -52.32 5.71
C MET A 162 -18.93 -52.35 6.77
N PHE A 163 -19.83 -53.34 6.67
CA PHE A 163 -21.05 -53.44 7.49
C PHE A 163 -20.90 -54.50 8.58
N PHE A 164 -21.21 -54.09 9.81
CA PHE A 164 -21.12 -54.91 11.02
C PHE A 164 -22.47 -55.00 11.71
N GLU A 165 -23.05 -56.20 11.68
CA GLU A 165 -24.25 -56.57 12.42
C GLU A 165 -23.79 -57.00 13.82
N GLN A 166 -23.56 -56.00 14.67
CA GLN A 166 -23.13 -56.10 16.07
C GLN A 166 -21.84 -56.93 16.21
N GLU A 167 -21.90 -58.11 16.84
CA GLU A 167 -20.76 -59.02 17.03
C GLU A 167 -20.28 -59.68 15.72
N THR A 168 -20.95 -59.46 14.58
CA THR A 168 -20.64 -60.11 13.30
C THR A 168 -20.32 -59.11 12.18
N TYR A 169 -19.44 -59.51 11.26
CA TYR A 169 -19.21 -58.81 9.99
C TYR A 169 -20.17 -59.38 8.94
N ALA A 170 -20.97 -58.53 8.31
CA ALA A 170 -21.98 -58.95 7.34
C ALA A 170 -21.42 -58.97 5.90
N PHE A 171 -20.98 -57.81 5.40
CA PHE A 171 -20.42 -57.65 4.06
C PHE A 171 -19.68 -56.31 3.92
N GLY A 172 -19.09 -56.06 2.74
CA GLY A 172 -18.61 -54.73 2.38
C GLY A 172 -18.64 -54.51 0.87
N ARG A 173 -18.60 -53.24 0.44
CA ARG A 173 -18.69 -52.82 -0.97
C ARG A 173 -17.82 -51.62 -1.27
N PHE A 174 -17.22 -51.56 -2.46
CA PHE A 174 -16.53 -50.37 -2.93
C PHE A 174 -17.47 -49.31 -3.51
N LEU A 175 -17.25 -48.05 -3.13
CA LEU A 175 -17.92 -46.89 -3.73
C LEU A 175 -17.35 -46.62 -5.15
N PRO A 176 -18.21 -46.38 -6.16
CA PRO A 176 -17.75 -46.08 -7.52
C PRO A 176 -17.11 -44.69 -7.60
N GLY A 177 -16.02 -44.55 -8.38
CA GLY A 177 -15.39 -43.24 -8.64
C GLY A 177 -14.63 -42.63 -7.44
N PHE A 178 -14.33 -43.44 -6.42
CA PHE A 178 -13.63 -43.00 -5.22
C PHE A 178 -12.19 -42.49 -5.51
N LEU A 179 -11.72 -41.56 -4.67
CA LEU A 179 -10.33 -41.05 -4.68
C LEU A 179 -9.87 -40.57 -3.29
N LEU A 180 -10.78 -39.94 -2.56
CA LEU A 180 -10.62 -39.51 -1.16
C LEU A 180 -11.93 -39.81 -0.42
N PRO A 181 -11.85 -40.17 0.87
CA PRO A 181 -13.04 -40.27 1.72
C PRO A 181 -13.66 -38.89 1.93
N GLY A 182 -14.97 -38.89 2.11
CA GLY A 182 -15.77 -37.74 2.50
C GLY A 182 -16.79 -38.17 3.56
N PRO A 183 -17.49 -37.21 4.20
CA PRO A 183 -18.44 -37.52 5.27
C PRO A 183 -19.49 -38.55 4.82
N LEU A 184 -19.92 -39.39 5.76
CA LEU A 184 -20.87 -40.48 5.57
C LEU A 184 -21.95 -40.41 6.65
N SER A 185 -23.22 -40.55 6.27
CA SER A 185 -24.36 -40.52 7.20
C SER A 185 -25.48 -41.45 6.75
N TYR A 186 -26.20 -42.06 7.69
CA TYR A 186 -27.31 -42.99 7.42
C TYR A 186 -28.68 -42.33 7.60
N CYS A 187 -29.58 -42.49 6.63
CA CYS A 187 -30.94 -41.96 6.65
C CYS A 187 -31.97 -43.06 6.95
N ALA A 188 -32.25 -43.28 8.24
CA ALA A 188 -33.19 -44.31 8.71
C ALA A 188 -34.62 -44.22 8.14
N ARG A 189 -35.04 -43.07 7.57
CA ARG A 189 -36.36 -42.93 6.91
C ARG A 189 -36.41 -43.57 5.51
N THR A 190 -35.28 -43.66 4.83
CA THR A 190 -35.19 -44.13 3.44
C THR A 190 -34.32 -45.37 3.27
N ASP A 191 -33.68 -45.84 4.34
CA ASP A 191 -32.70 -46.92 4.34
C ASP A 191 -31.55 -46.63 3.33
N THR A 192 -31.06 -45.38 3.35
CA THR A 192 -29.97 -44.92 2.47
C THR A 192 -28.73 -44.47 3.24
N PHE A 193 -27.57 -44.76 2.68
CA PHE A 193 -26.29 -44.18 3.04
C PHE A 193 -25.99 -43.01 2.11
N ILE A 194 -25.70 -41.86 2.71
CA ILE A 194 -25.44 -40.62 1.99
C ILE A 194 -24.00 -40.21 2.25
N THR A 195 -23.25 -40.00 1.18
CA THR A 195 -21.85 -39.56 1.23
C THR A 195 -21.58 -38.46 0.23
N VAL A 196 -20.45 -37.76 0.36
CA VAL A 196 -19.97 -36.81 -0.64
C VAL A 196 -18.65 -37.31 -1.23
N SER A 197 -18.61 -37.47 -2.55
CA SER A 197 -17.46 -38.01 -3.25
C SER A 197 -16.45 -36.93 -3.66
N SER A 198 -15.24 -37.36 -4.02
CA SER A 198 -14.17 -36.50 -4.56
C SER A 198 -14.62 -35.65 -5.76
N ALA A 199 -15.62 -36.11 -6.52
CA ALA A 199 -16.26 -35.43 -7.63
C ALA A 199 -17.18 -34.26 -7.22
N ARG A 200 -17.30 -33.96 -5.91
CA ARG A 200 -18.11 -32.87 -5.33
C ARG A 200 -19.61 -33.08 -5.52
N GLN A 201 -20.04 -34.32 -5.39
CA GLN A 201 -21.43 -34.74 -5.51
C GLN A 201 -21.87 -35.42 -4.22
N VAL A 202 -23.06 -35.07 -3.72
CA VAL A 202 -23.78 -35.90 -2.74
C VAL A 202 -24.31 -37.10 -3.50
N GLU A 203 -24.07 -38.29 -2.99
CA GLU A 203 -24.46 -39.56 -3.57
C GLU A 203 -25.24 -40.37 -2.52
N SER A 204 -26.39 -40.91 -2.91
CA SER A 204 -27.26 -41.70 -2.04
C SER A 204 -27.33 -43.16 -2.49
N TYR A 205 -27.09 -44.11 -1.58
CA TYR A 205 -27.04 -45.54 -1.86
C TYR A 205 -27.97 -46.30 -0.89
N ARG A 206 -28.99 -46.99 -1.41
CA ARG A 206 -29.89 -47.82 -0.57
C ARG A 206 -29.18 -49.04 0.01
N TYR A 207 -29.46 -49.39 1.26
CA TYR A 207 -28.85 -50.54 1.94
C TYR A 207 -29.09 -51.86 1.19
N GLU A 208 -30.32 -52.12 0.75
CA GLU A 208 -30.67 -53.28 -0.10
C GLU A 208 -29.77 -53.36 -1.35
N THR A 209 -29.52 -52.22 -2.00
CA THR A 209 -28.69 -52.17 -3.22
C THR A 209 -27.21 -52.43 -2.91
N LEU A 210 -26.72 -51.98 -1.75
CA LEU A 210 -25.37 -52.27 -1.27
C LEU A 210 -25.21 -53.75 -0.90
N ALA A 211 -26.17 -54.34 -0.18
CA ALA A 211 -26.14 -55.76 0.18
C ALA A 211 -26.11 -56.67 -1.06
N VAL A 212 -26.99 -56.42 -2.03
CA VAL A 212 -27.18 -57.25 -3.24
C VAL A 212 -26.16 -56.99 -4.35
N ALA A 213 -25.45 -55.86 -4.33
CA ALA A 213 -24.39 -55.57 -5.30
C ALA A 213 -23.24 -56.60 -5.22
N THR A 214 -22.62 -56.88 -6.37
CA THR A 214 -21.38 -57.65 -6.45
C THR A 214 -20.22 -56.72 -6.77
N ASP A 215 -19.13 -56.78 -6.00
CA ASP A 215 -17.90 -56.04 -6.30
C ASP A 215 -17.36 -56.40 -7.69
N ALA A 216 -16.74 -55.42 -8.37
CA ALA A 216 -16.32 -55.58 -9.76
C ALA A 216 -15.04 -56.41 -9.93
N ASP A 217 -14.18 -56.42 -8.91
CA ASP A 217 -12.79 -56.86 -9.01
C ASP A 217 -12.58 -58.36 -8.69
N THR A 218 -13.59 -59.05 -8.17
CA THR A 218 -13.56 -60.52 -7.92
C THR A 218 -13.73 -61.36 -9.20
N ARG A 219 -13.38 -60.80 -10.36
CA ARG A 219 -13.49 -61.45 -11.69
C ARG A 219 -12.21 -62.14 -12.17
N HIS A 220 -11.21 -62.29 -11.31
CA HIS A 220 -10.14 -63.26 -11.49
C HIS A 220 -10.41 -64.51 -10.62
N ASP A 221 -10.13 -65.68 -11.19
CA ASP A 221 -10.17 -67.02 -10.58
C ASP A 221 -11.53 -67.55 -10.08
N SER A 222 -12.48 -67.76 -11.02
CA SER A 222 -13.39 -68.93 -10.99
C SER A 222 -14.25 -69.10 -12.26
N GLU A 223 -13.69 -69.72 -13.30
CA GLU A 223 -14.50 -70.17 -14.45
C GLU A 223 -15.30 -71.45 -14.15
N GLN A 224 -16.38 -71.36 -13.36
CA GLN A 224 -17.57 -72.23 -13.51
C GLN A 224 -18.79 -71.81 -12.67
N GLN A 225 -19.95 -71.78 -13.33
CA GLN A 225 -21.32 -71.89 -12.79
C GLN A 225 -21.80 -70.88 -11.73
N SER A 226 -22.53 -69.84 -12.16
CA SER A 226 -23.95 -69.64 -11.76
C SER A 226 -24.60 -68.49 -12.56
N LYS A 227 -25.94 -68.47 -12.64
CA LYS A 227 -26.73 -67.51 -13.45
C LYS A 227 -27.25 -66.32 -12.64
N SER A 228 -26.36 -65.55 -12.02
CA SER A 228 -26.72 -64.28 -11.36
C SER A 228 -25.57 -63.27 -11.42
N SER A 229 -25.40 -62.60 -12.57
CA SER A 229 -24.53 -61.43 -12.65
C SER A 229 -25.15 -60.28 -11.85
N GLY A 230 -24.55 -59.96 -10.70
CA GLY A 230 -24.98 -58.83 -9.88
C GLY A 230 -24.98 -57.51 -10.65
N LYS A 231 -25.92 -56.61 -10.29
CA LYS A 231 -25.93 -55.27 -10.86
C LYS A 231 -24.73 -54.50 -10.32
N ARG A 232 -24.06 -53.74 -11.20
CA ARG A 232 -23.03 -52.78 -10.78
C ARG A 232 -23.65 -51.75 -9.83
N LEU A 233 -22.99 -51.49 -8.70
CA LEU A 233 -23.44 -50.46 -7.76
C LEU A 233 -23.54 -49.10 -8.47
N MET A 234 -24.68 -48.44 -8.28
CA MET A 234 -24.95 -47.06 -8.70
C MET A 234 -25.71 -46.35 -7.59
N ALA A 235 -25.55 -45.03 -7.50
CA ALA A 235 -26.36 -44.22 -6.60
C ALA A 235 -27.83 -44.17 -7.07
N ASP A 236 -28.75 -44.10 -6.11
CA ASP A 236 -30.20 -43.90 -6.32
C ASP A 236 -30.49 -42.47 -6.83
N TRP A 237 -29.74 -41.49 -6.30
CA TRP A 237 -29.66 -40.14 -6.84
C TRP A 237 -28.29 -39.50 -6.53
N THR A 238 -27.94 -38.49 -7.33
CA THR A 238 -26.72 -37.69 -7.17
C THR A 238 -27.04 -36.20 -7.26
N PHE A 239 -26.40 -35.36 -6.44
CA PHE A 239 -26.55 -33.90 -6.46
C PHE A 239 -25.20 -33.19 -6.43
N VAL A 240 -24.92 -32.33 -7.41
CA VAL A 240 -23.63 -31.62 -7.53
C VAL A 240 -23.58 -30.39 -6.62
N LEU A 241 -22.68 -30.40 -5.64
CA LEU A 241 -22.43 -29.28 -4.73
C LEU A 241 -21.57 -28.19 -5.39
N GLY A 242 -20.54 -28.61 -6.13
CA GLY A 242 -19.50 -27.74 -6.71
C GLY A 242 -18.28 -27.53 -5.80
N GLU A 243 -18.38 -27.88 -4.52
CA GLU A 243 -17.31 -27.87 -3.51
C GLU A 243 -17.37 -29.15 -2.64
N GLN A 244 -16.35 -29.39 -1.83
CA GLN A 244 -16.34 -30.51 -0.88
C GLN A 244 -17.18 -30.22 0.36
N ALA A 245 -17.62 -31.28 1.02
CA ALA A 245 -18.33 -31.24 2.30
C ALA A 245 -17.38 -31.63 3.45
N LEU A 246 -17.51 -30.91 4.57
CA LEU A 246 -16.82 -31.21 5.82
C LEU A 246 -17.59 -32.29 6.60
N ASP A 247 -18.92 -32.13 6.68
CA ASP A 247 -19.81 -32.96 7.50
C ASP A 247 -21.22 -33.08 6.89
N ILE A 248 -21.92 -34.17 7.20
CA ILE A 248 -23.29 -34.49 6.79
C ILE A 248 -24.09 -34.93 8.03
N CYS A 249 -25.16 -34.21 8.35
CA CYS A 249 -26.02 -34.54 9.48
C CYS A 249 -27.48 -34.71 9.06
N ILE A 250 -28.10 -35.80 9.50
CA ILE A 250 -29.48 -36.18 9.16
C ILE A 250 -30.30 -36.23 10.48
N PRO A 251 -30.86 -35.10 10.93
CA PRO A 251 -31.57 -35.03 12.21
C PRO A 251 -32.85 -35.87 12.22
N THR A 252 -33.01 -36.69 13.27
CA THR A 252 -34.12 -37.63 13.46
C THR A 252 -35.31 -37.06 14.24
N PHE A 253 -35.27 -35.79 14.67
CA PHE A 253 -36.24 -35.17 15.58
C PHE A 253 -37.68 -35.07 15.06
N SER A 254 -37.93 -35.31 13.77
CA SER A 254 -39.26 -35.14 13.15
C SER A 254 -39.58 -36.26 12.16
N SER A 255 -40.63 -37.04 12.47
CA SER A 255 -41.14 -38.10 11.60
C SER A 255 -41.86 -37.58 10.35
N SER A 256 -42.44 -36.37 10.40
CA SER A 256 -43.19 -35.80 9.27
C SER A 256 -42.29 -35.26 8.15
N SER A 257 -41.07 -34.79 8.48
CA SER A 257 -40.14 -34.24 7.50
C SER A 257 -38.69 -34.34 7.99
N SER A 258 -37.94 -35.36 7.55
CA SER A 258 -36.48 -35.29 7.60
C SER A 258 -35.94 -34.31 6.55
N SER A 259 -34.70 -33.88 6.78
CA SER A 259 -33.90 -33.06 5.88
C SER A 259 -32.45 -33.53 5.99
N ILE A 260 -31.73 -33.56 4.88
CA ILE A 260 -30.33 -33.96 4.84
C ILE A 260 -29.51 -32.67 4.82
N TYR A 261 -28.77 -32.39 5.90
CA TYR A 261 -27.92 -31.21 5.95
C TYR A 261 -26.49 -31.56 5.55
N VAL A 262 -25.92 -30.76 4.65
CA VAL A 262 -24.55 -30.92 4.15
C VAL A 262 -23.82 -29.60 4.34
N LEU A 263 -22.72 -29.63 5.09
CA LEU A 263 -21.85 -28.48 5.32
C LEU A 263 -20.71 -28.47 4.29
N GLY A 264 -20.81 -27.62 3.27
CA GLY A 264 -19.72 -27.35 2.34
C GLY A 264 -18.70 -26.35 2.91
N GLU A 265 -17.51 -26.29 2.29
CA GLU A 265 -16.45 -25.32 2.60
C GLU A 265 -16.93 -23.86 2.71
N ARG A 266 -17.97 -23.47 1.95
CA ARG A 266 -18.51 -22.09 1.88
C ARG A 266 -20.03 -22.02 1.83
N ASN A 267 -20.75 -23.14 1.77
CA ASN A 267 -22.20 -23.17 1.63
C ASN A 267 -22.82 -24.27 2.50
N LEU A 268 -23.87 -23.92 3.24
CA LEU A 268 -24.74 -24.89 3.91
C LEU A 268 -25.88 -25.27 2.96
N TYR A 269 -26.09 -26.56 2.75
CA TYR A 269 -27.20 -27.11 1.97
C TYR A 269 -28.16 -27.85 2.89
N CYS A 270 -29.46 -27.70 2.63
CA CYS A 270 -30.52 -28.52 3.19
C CYS A 270 -31.23 -29.21 2.03
N LEU A 271 -31.07 -30.52 1.91
CA LEU A 271 -31.68 -31.35 0.87
C LEU A 271 -32.89 -32.12 1.40
N LYS A 272 -33.76 -32.53 0.48
CA LYS A 272 -34.83 -33.51 0.70
C LYS A 272 -34.34 -34.90 0.30
N ASP A 273 -35.04 -35.94 0.76
CA ASP A 273 -34.79 -37.36 0.49
C ASP A 273 -34.68 -37.72 -1.00
N ASN A 274 -35.22 -36.91 -1.91
CA ASN A 274 -35.14 -37.06 -3.37
C ASN A 274 -33.99 -36.25 -4.01
N GLY A 275 -32.98 -35.84 -3.25
CA GLY A 275 -31.84 -35.04 -3.70
C GLY A 275 -32.13 -33.57 -4.02
N GLN A 276 -33.39 -33.12 -3.94
CA GLN A 276 -33.74 -31.73 -4.23
C GLN A 276 -33.40 -30.79 -3.07
N ILE A 277 -32.85 -29.62 -3.39
CA ILE A 277 -32.61 -28.55 -2.41
C ILE A 277 -33.95 -28.10 -1.78
N ARG A 278 -34.04 -28.13 -0.44
CA ARG A 278 -35.05 -27.43 0.35
C ARG A 278 -34.66 -25.96 0.51
N PHE A 279 -33.41 -25.69 0.91
CA PHE A 279 -32.78 -24.38 0.88
C PHE A 279 -31.24 -24.49 0.84
N MET A 280 -30.57 -23.39 0.50
CA MET A 280 -29.12 -23.26 0.67
C MET A 280 -28.76 -21.88 1.23
N LYS A 281 -27.69 -21.81 2.04
CA LYS A 281 -27.11 -20.58 2.57
C LYS A 281 -25.64 -20.51 2.17
N LYS A 282 -25.29 -19.57 1.29
CA LYS A 282 -23.89 -19.17 1.11
C LYS A 282 -23.38 -18.51 2.39
N LEU A 283 -22.22 -18.94 2.86
CA LEU A 283 -21.52 -18.43 4.03
C LEU A 283 -20.51 -17.36 3.57
N GLU A 284 -20.25 -16.36 4.42
CA GLU A 284 -19.29 -15.27 4.17
C GLU A 284 -18.01 -15.43 5.03
N TYR A 285 -17.90 -16.59 5.66
CA TYR A 285 -16.84 -17.06 6.54
C TYR A 285 -16.65 -18.57 6.29
N ASN A 286 -15.49 -19.10 6.65
CA ASN A 286 -15.25 -20.55 6.61
C ASN A 286 -15.89 -21.17 7.88
N PRO A 287 -16.87 -22.08 7.77
CA PRO A 287 -17.33 -22.85 8.92
C PRO A 287 -16.25 -23.85 9.34
N SER A 288 -16.23 -24.24 10.61
CA SER A 288 -15.36 -25.31 11.12
C SER A 288 -16.14 -26.61 11.33
N CYS A 289 -17.29 -26.52 11.99
CA CYS A 289 -18.22 -27.63 12.24
C CYS A 289 -19.66 -27.12 12.39
N PHE A 290 -20.64 -28.01 12.39
CA PHE A 290 -22.04 -27.65 12.60
C PHE A 290 -22.83 -28.77 13.31
N LEU A 291 -24.04 -28.45 13.78
CA LEU A 291 -25.00 -29.42 14.29
C LEU A 291 -26.44 -28.90 14.13
N PRO A 292 -27.31 -29.56 13.35
CA PRO A 292 -28.75 -29.33 13.42
C PRO A 292 -29.32 -29.91 14.71
N TYR A 293 -30.14 -29.14 15.43
CA TYR A 293 -30.76 -29.52 16.70
C TYR A 293 -32.25 -29.17 16.73
N ALA A 294 -32.97 -29.78 17.69
CA ALA A 294 -34.41 -29.63 17.82
C ALA A 294 -34.82 -28.15 18.03
N THR A 295 -35.93 -27.76 17.40
CA THR A 295 -36.55 -26.45 17.51
C THR A 295 -37.84 -26.52 18.32
N VAL A 296 -38.26 -25.39 18.89
CA VAL A 296 -39.57 -25.23 19.54
C VAL A 296 -40.67 -24.86 18.52
N ALA A 297 -40.29 -24.45 17.31
CA ALA A 297 -41.21 -24.00 16.26
C ALA A 297 -41.37 -25.04 15.15
N GLU A 298 -42.58 -25.59 15.00
CA GLU A 298 -42.93 -26.64 14.04
C GLU A 298 -42.43 -26.34 12.61
N GLY A 299 -41.94 -27.39 11.93
CA GLY A 299 -41.53 -27.34 10.52
C GLY A 299 -40.16 -26.70 10.21
N THR A 300 -39.53 -26.03 11.18
CA THR A 300 -38.17 -25.44 11.03
C THR A 300 -37.09 -26.37 11.59
N THR A 301 -35.80 -26.02 11.45
CA THR A 301 -34.71 -26.64 12.21
C THR A 301 -33.72 -25.57 12.67
N ASN A 302 -33.22 -25.69 13.90
CA ASN A 302 -32.15 -24.83 14.39
C ASN A 302 -30.80 -25.47 14.11
N ILE A 303 -29.78 -24.66 13.83
CA ILE A 303 -28.45 -25.13 13.41
C ILE A 303 -27.41 -24.33 14.17
N LEU A 304 -26.60 -25.01 14.98
CA LEU A 304 -25.36 -24.48 15.52
C LEU A 304 -24.28 -24.56 14.44
N MET A 305 -23.48 -23.51 14.28
CA MET A 305 -22.37 -23.48 13.34
C MET A 305 -21.18 -22.77 13.97
N GLY A 306 -20.06 -23.49 14.09
CA GLY A 306 -18.77 -22.92 14.45
C GLY A 306 -18.06 -22.32 13.23
N ASN A 307 -17.18 -21.36 13.46
CA ASN A 307 -16.28 -20.85 12.42
C ASN A 307 -14.85 -20.62 12.94
N HIS A 308 -13.92 -20.48 12.00
CA HIS A 308 -12.50 -20.22 12.29
C HIS A 308 -12.19 -18.80 12.83
N ASN A 309 -13.21 -18.01 13.16
CA ASN A 309 -13.07 -16.67 13.77
C ASN A 309 -13.53 -16.68 15.25
N ASN A 310 -13.53 -17.85 15.90
CA ASN A 310 -13.99 -18.08 17.27
C ASN A 310 -15.42 -17.56 17.51
N MET A 311 -16.35 -17.82 16.58
CA MET A 311 -17.77 -17.49 16.74
C MET A 311 -18.65 -18.74 16.57
N LEU A 312 -19.62 -18.88 17.48
CA LEU A 312 -20.74 -19.80 17.39
C LEU A 312 -21.97 -19.03 16.87
N LEU A 313 -22.55 -19.52 15.79
CA LEU A 313 -23.69 -18.92 15.10
C LEU A 313 -24.89 -19.84 15.19
N VAL A 314 -26.04 -19.29 15.58
CA VAL A 314 -27.31 -20.03 15.70
C VAL A 314 -28.23 -19.59 14.58
N TYR A 315 -28.47 -20.47 13.62
CA TYR A 315 -29.43 -20.27 12.53
C TYR A 315 -30.76 -20.97 12.84
N GLN A 316 -31.87 -20.37 12.44
CA GLN A 316 -33.13 -21.09 12.17
C GLN A 316 -33.28 -21.13 10.65
N ASP A 317 -33.15 -22.33 10.08
CA ASP A 317 -33.02 -22.59 8.65
C ASP A 317 -31.91 -21.74 7.97
N VAL A 318 -32.29 -20.61 7.37
CA VAL A 318 -31.41 -19.66 6.66
C VAL A 318 -31.16 -18.37 7.48
N THR A 319 -31.96 -18.14 8.53
CA THR A 319 -32.00 -16.88 9.29
C THR A 319 -31.10 -16.94 10.52
N LEU A 320 -30.15 -16.00 10.66
CA LEU A 320 -29.33 -15.90 11.86
C LEU A 320 -30.19 -15.37 13.03
N LYS A 321 -30.20 -16.11 14.15
CA LYS A 321 -30.94 -15.78 15.38
C LYS A 321 -30.03 -15.29 16.49
N TRP A 322 -28.85 -15.88 16.61
CA TRP A 322 -27.88 -15.52 17.63
C TRP A 322 -26.44 -15.68 17.12
N ALA A 323 -25.53 -14.91 17.69
CA ALA A 323 -24.11 -15.00 17.46
C ALA A 323 -23.39 -14.82 18.80
N ALA A 324 -22.44 -15.70 19.11
CA ALA A 324 -21.72 -15.69 20.37
C ALA A 324 -20.23 -15.93 20.13
N GLN A 325 -19.37 -15.08 20.72
CA GLN A 325 -17.93 -15.28 20.72
C GLN A 325 -17.55 -16.48 21.60
N LEU A 326 -16.78 -17.41 21.06
CA LEU A 326 -16.14 -18.53 21.75
C LEU A 326 -14.74 -18.16 22.25
N SER A 327 -14.19 -18.99 23.13
CA SER A 327 -12.79 -18.96 23.55
C SER A 327 -11.85 -19.35 22.40
N CYS A 328 -12.13 -20.47 21.74
CA CYS A 328 -11.33 -21.13 20.71
C CYS A 328 -12.15 -21.40 19.42
N VAL A 329 -11.51 -22.00 18.40
CA VAL A 329 -12.21 -22.56 17.23
C VAL A 329 -12.73 -23.95 17.61
N PRO A 330 -14.03 -24.26 17.44
CA PRO A 330 -14.54 -25.60 17.69
C PRO A 330 -14.32 -26.50 16.46
N VAL A 331 -13.73 -27.68 16.66
CA VAL A 331 -13.68 -28.75 15.66
C VAL A 331 -14.90 -29.68 15.79
N ALA A 332 -15.48 -29.79 16.99
CA ALA A 332 -16.74 -30.49 17.21
C ALA A 332 -17.70 -29.66 18.10
N VAL A 333 -19.00 -29.75 17.80
CA VAL A 333 -20.09 -29.17 18.60
C VAL A 333 -21.14 -30.24 18.88
N ARG A 334 -21.58 -30.34 20.14
CA ARG A 334 -22.72 -31.15 20.60
C ARG A 334 -23.63 -30.32 21.50
N VAL A 335 -24.86 -30.79 21.70
CA VAL A 335 -25.82 -30.22 22.66
C VAL A 335 -26.11 -31.28 23.70
N ALA A 336 -25.98 -30.93 24.99
CA ALA A 336 -26.09 -31.83 26.12
C ALA A 336 -27.12 -31.36 27.15
N ASN A 337 -27.60 -32.31 27.96
CA ASN A 337 -28.58 -32.10 29.02
C ASN A 337 -28.02 -32.66 30.33
N PHE A 338 -27.70 -31.77 31.27
CA PHE A 338 -27.20 -32.11 32.60
C PHE A 338 -28.28 -31.86 33.66
N ARG A 339 -28.01 -32.26 34.91
CA ARG A 339 -28.98 -32.28 36.03
C ARG A 339 -29.82 -31.02 36.21
N GLU A 340 -29.23 -29.84 35.98
CA GLU A 340 -29.89 -28.54 36.22
C GLU A 340 -30.19 -27.77 34.92
N LEU A 341 -29.59 -28.15 33.79
CA LEU A 341 -29.57 -27.34 32.56
C LEU A 341 -29.68 -28.22 31.31
N LYS A 342 -30.69 -27.93 30.49
CA LYS A 342 -30.91 -28.53 29.16
C LYS A 342 -30.43 -27.59 28.06
N GLY A 343 -29.89 -28.16 26.98
CA GLY A 343 -29.46 -27.38 25.82
C GLY A 343 -28.11 -26.66 25.99
N LEU A 344 -27.24 -27.14 26.88
CA LEU A 344 -25.87 -26.64 26.99
C LEU A 344 -25.06 -27.02 25.75
N VAL A 345 -24.27 -26.08 25.23
CA VAL A 345 -23.44 -26.33 24.04
C VAL A 345 -22.07 -26.81 24.49
N VAL A 346 -21.73 -28.04 24.12
CA VAL A 346 -20.42 -28.65 24.33
C VAL A 346 -19.59 -28.41 23.08
N THR A 347 -18.44 -27.74 23.24
CA THR A 347 -17.49 -27.44 22.15
C THR A 347 -16.13 -28.05 22.46
N LEU A 348 -15.54 -28.73 21.49
CA LEU A 348 -14.17 -29.25 21.55
C LEU A 348 -13.30 -28.54 20.50
N SER A 349 -12.13 -28.07 20.89
CA SER A 349 -11.07 -27.57 19.98
C SER A 349 -10.16 -28.70 19.49
N SER A 350 -9.44 -28.48 18.39
CA SER A 350 -8.28 -29.30 18.00
C SER A 350 -7.25 -29.42 19.11
N ASP A 351 -7.12 -28.36 19.90
CA ASP A 351 -6.07 -28.17 20.91
C ASP A 351 -6.53 -28.64 22.31
N GLY A 352 -7.40 -29.64 22.36
CA GLY A 352 -7.92 -30.24 23.60
C GLY A 352 -8.79 -29.35 24.49
N HIS A 353 -9.11 -28.12 24.11
CA HIS A 353 -9.99 -27.25 24.89
C HIS A 353 -11.44 -27.77 24.80
N LEU A 354 -11.96 -28.30 25.92
CA LEU A 354 -13.33 -28.80 26.05
C LEU A 354 -14.13 -27.85 26.93
N GLN A 355 -15.19 -27.25 26.39
CA GLN A 355 -16.00 -26.25 27.08
C GLN A 355 -17.50 -26.58 26.97
N CYS A 356 -18.18 -26.64 28.11
CA CYS A 356 -19.63 -26.63 28.21
C CYS A 356 -20.09 -25.19 28.45
N SER A 357 -20.90 -24.64 27.54
CA SER A 357 -21.24 -23.22 27.53
C SER A 357 -22.71 -22.91 27.27
N TYR A 358 -23.16 -21.78 27.83
CA TYR A 358 -24.48 -21.19 27.58
C TYR A 358 -24.35 -19.82 26.88
N MET A 359 -25.45 -19.34 26.30
CA MET A 359 -25.47 -18.08 25.57
C MET A 359 -25.58 -16.89 26.54
N GLY A 360 -24.56 -16.03 26.59
CA GLY A 360 -24.59 -14.82 27.40
C GLY A 360 -25.53 -13.76 26.84
N THR A 361 -26.48 -13.31 27.66
CA THR A 361 -27.59 -12.40 27.25
C THR A 361 -27.50 -10.98 27.81
N ASP A 362 -26.61 -10.70 28.77
CA ASP A 362 -26.65 -9.44 29.54
C ASP A 362 -25.96 -8.30 28.78
N PRO A 363 -26.70 -7.28 28.30
CA PRO A 363 -26.10 -6.15 27.59
C PRO A 363 -25.12 -5.41 28.51
N SER A 364 -23.92 -5.15 28.00
CA SER A 364 -22.98 -4.27 28.67
C SER A 364 -23.43 -2.81 28.49
N PHE A 365 -23.74 -2.13 29.59
CA PHE A 365 -23.71 -0.68 29.59
C PHE A 365 -22.26 -0.24 29.35
N LEU A 366 -22.02 0.59 28.33
CA LEU A 366 -20.70 1.17 28.03
C LEU A 366 -20.37 2.33 28.96
N THR A 367 -20.54 2.10 30.27
CA THR A 367 -20.05 2.99 31.32
C THR A 367 -18.58 2.65 31.54
N ALA A 368 -17.70 3.66 31.54
CA ALA A 368 -16.36 3.47 32.05
C ALA A 368 -16.44 2.93 33.48
N PRO A 369 -15.63 1.92 33.87
CA PRO A 369 -15.61 1.46 35.26
C PRO A 369 -15.31 2.66 36.19
N ARG A 370 -15.94 2.71 37.37
CA ARG A 370 -15.47 3.60 38.43
C ARG A 370 -14.18 3.02 38.97
N VAL A 371 -13.05 3.49 38.44
CA VAL A 371 -11.72 3.03 38.83
C VAL A 371 -11.23 3.91 39.97
N ASP A 372 -11.77 3.67 41.15
CA ASP A 372 -11.42 4.38 42.40
C ASP A 372 -10.00 4.02 42.93
N ALA A 373 -9.13 3.51 42.04
CA ALA A 373 -7.79 3.00 42.30
C ALA A 373 -6.83 3.17 41.10
N ARG A 374 -7.06 4.18 40.25
CA ARG A 374 -6.07 4.70 39.27
C ARG A 374 -6.10 6.22 39.27
N GLU A 375 -5.65 6.79 40.39
CA GLU A 375 -5.25 8.18 40.45
C GLU A 375 -4.16 8.42 39.38
N VAL A 376 -4.42 9.34 38.46
CA VAL A 376 -3.41 9.79 37.51
C VAL A 376 -2.41 10.64 38.30
N ASN A 377 -1.11 10.43 38.08
CA ASN A 377 -0.07 11.23 38.76
C ASN A 377 -0.06 12.67 38.22
N TYR A 378 -0.94 13.52 38.78
CA TYR A 378 -1.13 14.89 38.31
C TYR A 378 0.14 15.73 38.44
N GLU A 379 1.01 15.48 39.43
CA GLU A 379 2.29 16.19 39.59
C GLU A 379 3.25 15.91 38.42
N GLU A 380 3.36 14.65 37.99
CA GLU A 380 4.20 14.23 36.87
C GLU A 380 3.65 14.73 35.53
N VAL A 381 2.33 14.65 35.33
CA VAL A 381 1.64 15.15 34.13
C VAL A 381 1.74 16.67 34.02
N ASP A 382 1.60 17.41 35.13
CA ASP A 382 1.77 18.86 35.15
C ASP A 382 3.24 19.27 34.97
N ALA A 383 4.20 18.54 35.55
CA ALA A 383 5.62 18.78 35.32
C ALA A 383 6.01 18.55 33.85
N GLU A 384 5.47 17.52 33.19
CA GLU A 384 5.65 17.32 31.75
C GLU A 384 4.94 18.41 30.94
N MET A 385 3.68 18.73 31.25
CA MET A 385 2.92 19.79 30.60
C MET A 385 3.66 21.14 30.66
N LYS A 386 4.19 21.52 31.82
CA LYS A 386 4.99 22.74 32.02
C LYS A 386 6.29 22.71 31.21
N ARG A 387 6.96 21.55 31.11
CA ARG A 387 8.15 21.35 30.24
C ARG A 387 7.78 21.54 28.76
N LEU A 388 6.71 20.92 28.28
CA LEU A 388 6.26 21.03 26.89
C LEU A 388 5.77 22.44 26.55
N GLN A 389 5.00 23.10 27.44
CA GLN A 389 4.58 24.50 27.28
C GLN A 389 5.75 25.49 27.30
N LYS A 390 6.89 25.15 27.92
CA LYS A 390 8.11 25.95 27.81
C LYS A 390 8.69 25.83 26.39
N VAL A 391 8.88 24.62 25.88
CA VAL A 391 9.38 24.37 24.51
C VAL A 391 8.49 25.02 23.44
N ILE A 392 7.16 24.94 23.58
CA ILE A 392 6.21 25.58 22.66
C ILE A 392 6.37 27.11 22.68
N ARG A 393 6.55 27.73 23.86
CA ARG A 393 6.78 29.18 23.98
C ARG A 393 8.13 29.61 23.41
N GLU A 394 9.17 28.81 23.60
CA GLU A 394 10.51 29.08 23.05
C GLU A 394 10.50 28.97 21.51
N ALA A 395 9.86 27.94 20.95
CA ALA A 395 9.65 27.83 19.50
C ALA A 395 8.82 29.00 18.94
N THR A 396 7.72 29.38 19.60
CA THR A 396 6.82 30.46 19.15
C THR A 396 7.47 31.86 19.24
N LYS A 397 8.42 32.04 20.17
CA LYS A 397 9.19 33.28 20.32
C LYS A 397 10.21 33.47 19.18
N THR A 398 10.66 32.38 18.57
CA THR A 398 11.51 32.38 17.37
C THR A 398 10.64 32.55 16.13
N GLN A 399 10.15 33.77 15.88
CA GLN A 399 9.22 34.06 14.76
C GLN A 399 9.86 34.03 13.35
N ASP A 400 11.13 33.66 13.21
CA ASP A 400 11.73 33.38 11.91
C ASP A 400 11.32 31.99 11.41
N ILE A 401 10.83 31.92 10.17
CA ILE A 401 10.37 30.67 9.52
C ILE A 401 11.53 29.66 9.31
N LEU A 402 12.78 30.12 9.41
CA LEU A 402 13.98 29.30 9.40
C LEU A 402 14.70 29.45 10.76
N PRO A 403 15.15 28.36 11.40
CA PRO A 403 15.99 28.47 12.58
C PRO A 403 17.31 29.17 12.23
N LYS A 404 17.66 30.21 12.98
CA LYS A 404 18.98 30.87 12.85
C LYS A 404 20.09 29.87 13.16
N GLY A 405 21.11 29.83 12.30
CA GLY A 405 22.25 28.91 12.38
C GLY A 405 23.25 29.25 13.49
N GLU A 406 22.76 29.36 14.73
CA GLU A 406 23.56 29.65 15.94
C GLU A 406 23.74 28.41 16.84
N MET A 407 23.07 27.30 16.53
CA MET A 407 23.53 25.99 17.01
C MET A 407 24.73 25.57 16.16
N GLU A 408 25.86 25.24 16.78
CA GLU A 408 27.02 24.72 16.05
C GLU A 408 26.64 23.49 15.22
N ASP A 409 26.99 23.47 13.94
CA ASP A 409 26.66 22.34 13.06
C ASP A 409 27.27 21.02 13.59
N ASP A 410 26.40 20.04 13.86
CA ASP A 410 26.77 18.67 14.24
C ASP A 410 27.75 18.05 13.23
N LEU A 411 27.64 18.46 11.97
CA LEU A 411 28.33 17.91 10.81
C LEU A 411 28.95 19.04 9.98
N THR A 412 30.28 19.11 9.93
CA THR A 412 31.02 20.05 9.10
C THR A 412 31.39 19.42 7.75
N VAL A 413 31.02 20.07 6.65
CA VAL A 413 31.28 19.63 5.28
C VAL A 413 32.21 20.64 4.61
N THR A 414 33.33 20.16 4.06
CA THR A 414 34.35 21.00 3.40
C THR A 414 34.75 20.41 2.06
N ALA A 415 34.67 21.19 1.00
CA ALA A 415 35.05 20.79 -0.35
C ALA A 415 36.40 21.39 -0.74
N THR A 416 37.24 20.60 -1.41
CA THR A 416 38.54 21.03 -1.93
C THR A 416 38.70 20.53 -3.37
N VAL A 417 38.84 21.45 -4.32
CA VAL A 417 39.01 21.15 -5.74
C VAL A 417 40.50 21.02 -6.05
N SER A 418 40.89 20.04 -6.89
CA SER A 418 42.27 19.91 -7.37
C SER A 418 42.70 21.13 -8.18
N SER A 419 43.93 21.60 -7.99
CA SER A 419 44.56 22.60 -8.86
C SER A 419 44.97 22.04 -10.22
N ASN A 420 45.10 20.72 -10.31
CA ASN A 420 45.63 20.00 -11.46
C ASN A 420 44.51 19.25 -12.17
N VAL A 421 44.62 19.14 -13.50
CA VAL A 421 43.83 18.21 -14.33
C VAL A 421 44.10 16.77 -13.89
N ASP A 422 43.09 15.90 -13.98
CA ASP A 422 43.27 14.46 -13.76
C ASP A 422 44.13 13.85 -14.89
N ASP A 423 45.13 13.00 -14.56
CA ASP A 423 46.06 12.41 -15.54
C ASP A 423 45.37 11.55 -16.64
N VAL A 424 44.17 11.04 -16.33
CA VAL A 424 43.27 10.35 -17.27
C VAL A 424 41.88 10.96 -17.08
N SER A 425 41.38 11.65 -18.10
CA SER A 425 40.06 12.26 -18.05
C SER A 425 38.96 11.22 -17.79
N GLN A 426 38.09 11.52 -16.83
CA GLN A 426 36.92 10.71 -16.49
C GLN A 426 35.65 11.13 -17.27
N ALA A 427 35.80 11.95 -18.32
CA ALA A 427 34.68 12.45 -19.11
C ALA A 427 34.01 11.36 -19.97
N LEU A 428 32.68 11.35 -19.98
CA LEU A 428 31.87 10.43 -20.81
C LEU A 428 32.10 10.63 -22.32
N MET A 429 32.45 11.85 -22.74
CA MET A 429 32.95 12.17 -24.08
C MET A 429 34.39 12.66 -23.94
N PRO A 430 35.41 11.88 -24.37
CA PRO A 430 36.82 12.23 -24.15
C PRO A 430 37.30 13.38 -25.06
N GLU A 431 36.68 13.58 -26.20
CA GLU A 431 36.94 14.68 -27.13
C GLU A 431 35.63 15.34 -27.56
N MET A 432 35.63 16.67 -27.70
CA MET A 432 34.52 17.46 -28.21
C MET A 432 35.06 18.60 -29.09
N ASN A 433 34.51 18.76 -30.30
CA ASN A 433 34.99 19.71 -31.33
C ASN A 433 36.50 19.63 -31.66
N GLY A 434 37.13 18.48 -31.47
CA GLY A 434 38.57 18.29 -31.68
C GLY A 434 39.46 18.77 -30.53
N PHE A 435 38.89 19.08 -29.37
CA PHE A 435 39.62 19.35 -28.12
C PHE A 435 39.36 18.22 -27.12
N PRO A 436 40.37 17.76 -26.35
CA PRO A 436 40.16 16.80 -25.27
C PRO A 436 39.38 17.45 -24.13
N VAL A 437 38.40 16.73 -23.58
CA VAL A 437 37.60 17.21 -22.44
C VAL A 437 38.36 16.92 -21.13
N PRO A 438 38.76 17.94 -20.36
CA PRO A 438 39.45 17.73 -19.09
C PRO A 438 38.47 17.30 -17.99
N SER A 439 38.97 16.59 -16.98
CA SER A 439 38.26 16.38 -15.71
C SER A 439 39.10 16.87 -14.52
N VAL A 440 38.42 17.19 -13.42
CA VAL A 440 39.05 17.65 -12.17
C VAL A 440 38.50 16.92 -10.96
N THR A 441 39.38 16.27 -10.20
CA THR A 441 39.03 15.64 -8.92
C THR A 441 38.66 16.68 -7.87
N VAL A 442 37.45 16.56 -7.32
CA VAL A 442 36.99 17.26 -6.12
C VAL A 442 37.04 16.30 -4.94
N LYS A 443 37.64 16.73 -3.83
CA LYS A 443 37.73 15.97 -2.58
C LYS A 443 36.85 16.64 -1.51
N VAL A 444 35.83 15.92 -1.06
CA VAL A 444 34.90 16.37 -0.02
C VAL A 444 35.23 15.68 1.29
N LYS A 445 35.46 16.49 2.33
CA LYS A 445 35.80 16.07 3.68
C LYS A 445 34.61 16.39 4.59
N VAL A 446 33.97 15.32 5.08
CA VAL A 446 32.83 15.35 5.99
C VAL A 446 33.34 14.95 7.38
N LYS A 447 33.18 15.81 8.38
CA LYS A 447 33.61 15.58 9.76
C LYS A 447 32.44 15.79 10.72
N SER A 448 32.13 14.77 11.52
CA SER A 448 31.06 14.82 12.52
C SER A 448 31.61 15.17 13.91
N ARG A 449 30.87 15.97 14.67
CA ARG A 449 31.09 16.16 16.12
C ARG A 449 30.40 15.06 16.94
N HIS A 450 29.17 14.70 16.54
CA HIS A 450 28.31 13.75 17.26
C HIS A 450 28.13 12.43 16.49
N ALA A 451 27.45 11.45 17.08
CA ALA A 451 27.08 10.22 16.41
C ALA A 451 25.91 10.50 15.44
N VAL A 452 26.08 10.16 14.16
CA VAL A 452 25.15 10.53 13.08
C VAL A 452 24.71 9.29 12.31
N GLN A 453 23.39 9.12 12.16
CA GLN A 453 22.79 7.98 11.49
C GLN A 453 22.45 8.28 10.02
N ASN A 454 22.64 7.26 9.17
CA ASN A 454 22.29 7.27 7.74
C ASN A 454 22.72 8.53 6.94
N PRO A 455 23.95 9.06 7.06
CA PRO A 455 24.38 10.21 6.28
C PRO A 455 24.40 9.89 4.77
N LYS A 456 23.69 10.69 3.99
CA LYS A 456 23.65 10.62 2.52
C LYS A 456 24.09 11.94 1.93
N MET A 457 25.19 11.91 1.18
CA MET A 457 25.71 13.05 0.44
C MET A 457 25.21 13.04 -1.01
N THR A 458 24.62 14.14 -1.44
CA THR A 458 24.23 14.41 -2.83
C THR A 458 25.02 15.61 -3.35
N VAL A 459 25.57 15.49 -4.54
CA VAL A 459 26.37 16.51 -5.21
C VAL A 459 25.62 16.97 -6.46
N CYS A 460 25.42 18.27 -6.60
CA CYS A 460 24.74 18.90 -7.71
C CYS A 460 25.67 19.90 -8.42
N VAL A 461 25.72 19.84 -9.75
CA VAL A 461 26.45 20.81 -10.60
C VAL A 461 25.50 21.39 -11.64
N GLN A 462 25.79 22.58 -12.17
CA GLN A 462 24.96 23.20 -13.21
C GLN A 462 25.16 22.49 -14.56
N THR A 463 24.08 22.10 -15.23
CA THR A 463 24.18 21.48 -16.56
C THR A 463 24.77 22.46 -17.59
N PRO A 464 25.62 21.97 -18.53
CA PRO A 464 25.93 20.57 -18.83
C PRO A 464 27.23 20.08 -18.20
N LEU A 465 27.66 20.61 -17.04
CA LEU A 465 28.66 19.90 -16.23
C LEU A 465 28.06 18.60 -15.72
N ALA A 466 28.91 17.57 -15.63
CA ALA A 466 28.58 16.29 -15.03
C ALA A 466 29.69 15.87 -14.05
N ILE A 467 29.39 14.86 -13.25
CA ILE A 467 30.27 14.30 -12.22
C ILE A 467 30.24 12.77 -12.30
N THR A 468 31.34 12.11 -11.93
CA THR A 468 31.45 10.65 -12.01
C THR A 468 30.45 9.89 -11.13
N GLN A 469 29.97 10.52 -10.05
CA GLN A 469 28.96 9.97 -9.14
C GLN A 469 28.26 11.10 -8.39
N GLU A 470 26.92 11.14 -8.46
CA GLU A 470 26.10 12.20 -7.84
C GLU A 470 25.73 11.91 -6.38
N GLN A 471 25.63 10.64 -5.99
CA GLN A 471 25.09 10.22 -4.70
C GLN A 471 26.02 9.25 -3.98
N PHE A 472 26.26 9.51 -2.69
CA PHE A 472 27.10 8.70 -1.82
C PHE A 472 26.33 8.38 -0.54
N ALA A 473 26.03 7.10 -0.32
CA ALA A 473 25.67 6.61 1.00
C ALA A 473 26.96 6.53 1.84
N LEU A 474 26.93 7.12 3.03
CA LEU A 474 28.03 7.04 3.99
C LEU A 474 27.56 6.22 5.20
N ASP A 475 28.46 5.41 5.75
CA ASP A 475 28.20 4.67 6.99
C ASP A 475 27.97 5.64 8.17
N SER A 476 27.33 5.14 9.24
CA SER A 476 27.03 5.93 10.43
C SER A 476 28.31 6.50 11.05
N LEU A 477 28.45 7.83 11.02
CA LEU A 477 29.62 8.54 11.51
C LEU A 477 29.61 8.59 13.05
N VAL A 478 30.67 8.09 13.68
CA VAL A 478 30.88 8.23 15.13
C VAL A 478 31.45 9.63 15.42
N GLY A 479 31.15 10.20 16.60
CA GLY A 479 31.64 11.53 16.99
C GLY A 479 33.16 11.65 16.87
N GLY A 480 33.63 12.72 16.24
CA GLY A 480 35.05 12.97 15.95
C GLY A 480 35.58 12.33 14.67
N THR A 481 34.85 11.40 14.04
CA THR A 481 35.29 10.76 12.78
C THR A 481 35.22 11.72 11.58
N GLN A 482 36.02 11.41 10.56
CA GLN A 482 36.13 12.17 9.32
C GLN A 482 36.17 11.20 8.14
N THR A 483 35.20 11.29 7.23
CA THR A 483 35.20 10.57 5.96
C THR A 483 35.60 11.52 4.83
N VAL A 484 36.35 11.00 3.86
CA VAL A 484 36.72 11.72 2.64
C VAL A 484 36.16 11.00 1.44
N VAL A 485 35.46 11.72 0.59
CA VAL A 485 34.87 11.25 -0.67
C VAL A 485 35.52 11.99 -1.83
N THR A 486 35.69 11.33 -2.97
CA THR A 486 36.30 11.92 -4.16
C THR A 486 35.48 11.61 -5.40
N PHE A 487 35.24 12.61 -6.24
CA PHE A 487 34.62 12.48 -7.57
C PHE A 487 35.32 13.40 -8.55
N SER A 488 35.28 13.10 -9.84
CA SER A 488 35.75 14.03 -10.88
C SER A 488 34.57 14.76 -11.51
N ALA A 489 34.73 16.06 -11.75
CA ALA A 489 33.81 16.88 -12.53
C ALA A 489 34.36 17.12 -13.94
N PHE A 490 33.48 17.18 -14.95
CA PHE A 490 33.83 17.36 -16.36
C PHE A 490 32.66 18.01 -17.14
N LEU A 491 32.92 18.44 -18.37
CA LEU A 491 31.90 18.98 -19.28
C LEU A 491 31.23 17.85 -20.09
N ASN A 492 29.91 17.86 -20.19
CA ASN A 492 29.12 16.78 -20.80
C ASN A 492 27.98 17.32 -21.70
N GLY A 493 28.29 18.25 -22.59
CA GLY A 493 27.33 18.78 -23.57
C GLY A 493 27.86 19.94 -24.41
N ASP A 494 27.21 20.19 -25.55
CA ASP A 494 27.70 21.06 -26.64
C ASP A 494 27.56 22.57 -26.38
N TYR A 495 27.35 22.99 -25.13
CA TYR A 495 27.09 24.37 -24.73
C TYR A 495 27.75 24.69 -23.38
N PRO A 496 28.18 25.94 -23.14
CA PRO A 496 28.85 26.29 -21.89
C PRO A 496 27.85 26.31 -20.71
N PRO A 497 28.29 25.96 -19.49
CA PRO A 497 27.43 26.00 -18.31
C PRO A 497 27.10 27.43 -17.88
N ALA A 498 25.93 27.62 -17.26
CA ALA A 498 25.52 28.93 -16.75
C ALA A 498 26.30 29.38 -15.50
N ASP A 499 26.90 28.46 -14.74
CA ASP A 499 27.90 28.77 -13.72
C ASP A 499 28.82 27.57 -13.49
N LEU A 500 30.02 27.82 -12.97
CA LEU A 500 31.01 26.81 -12.56
C LEU A 500 30.89 26.44 -11.07
N THR A 501 29.78 26.81 -10.41
CA THR A 501 29.52 26.45 -9.01
C THR A 501 28.83 25.09 -8.89
N GLY A 502 29.21 24.35 -7.85
CA GLY A 502 28.58 23.10 -7.43
C GLY A 502 28.15 23.15 -5.97
N ASP A 503 27.06 22.48 -5.67
CA ASP A 503 26.43 22.41 -4.36
C ASP A 503 26.49 20.97 -3.82
N ILE A 504 26.96 20.81 -2.59
CA ILE A 504 26.97 19.53 -1.87
C ILE A 504 25.98 19.66 -0.72
N ALA A 505 25.01 18.76 -0.66
CA ALA A 505 24.12 18.61 0.48
C ALA A 505 24.37 17.25 1.15
N VAL A 506 24.60 17.23 2.46
CA VAL A 506 24.64 16.01 3.26
C VAL A 506 23.41 15.98 4.15
N SER A 507 22.48 15.10 3.82
CA SER A 507 21.29 14.81 4.65
C SER A 507 21.61 13.72 5.66
N TYR A 508 21.17 13.86 6.91
CA TYR A 508 21.53 12.93 7.98
C TYR A 508 20.51 12.92 9.13
N GLY A 509 20.46 11.81 9.89
CA GLY A 509 19.69 11.70 11.12
C GLY A 509 20.55 12.01 12.35
N SER A 510 20.18 13.03 13.12
CA SER A 510 20.77 13.34 14.44
C SER A 510 19.86 12.72 15.53
N PRO A 511 20.25 11.61 16.19
CA PRO A 511 19.41 10.91 17.17
C PRO A 511 19.25 11.73 18.44
N THR A 512 18.02 11.82 18.95
CA THR A 512 17.69 12.54 20.19
C THR A 512 16.83 11.68 21.11
N GLU A 513 16.77 12.02 22.40
CA GLU A 513 15.97 11.29 23.40
C GLU A 513 14.48 11.21 23.01
N LEU A 514 13.95 12.28 22.37
CA LEU A 514 12.58 12.34 21.86
C LEU A 514 12.37 11.61 20.52
N ASN A 515 13.45 11.32 19.78
CA ASN A 515 13.38 10.58 18.52
C ASN A 515 14.67 9.75 18.28
N PRO A 516 14.71 8.50 18.78
CA PRO A 516 15.86 7.59 18.60
C PRO A 516 16.18 7.24 17.14
N ALA A 517 15.21 7.41 16.22
CA ALA A 517 15.38 7.17 14.78
C ALA A 517 16.02 8.35 14.02
N GLY A 518 16.33 9.45 14.71
CA GLY A 518 17.01 10.62 14.15
C GLY A 518 16.06 11.72 13.70
N VAL A 519 16.35 12.96 14.14
CA VAL A 519 15.79 14.17 13.54
C VAL A 519 16.54 14.44 12.23
N PRO A 520 15.86 14.57 11.08
CA PRO A 520 16.52 14.85 9.82
C PRO A 520 17.10 16.27 9.81
N ARG A 521 18.40 16.37 9.51
CA ARG A 521 19.16 17.61 9.30
C ARG A 521 19.85 17.56 7.94
N VAL A 522 20.21 18.74 7.43
CA VAL A 522 20.96 18.88 6.17
C VAL A 522 22.07 19.90 6.36
N ALA A 523 23.32 19.50 6.13
CA ALA A 523 24.45 20.41 6.01
C ALA A 523 24.71 20.70 4.52
N GLN A 524 25.07 21.94 4.17
CA GLN A 524 25.35 22.34 2.79
C GLN A 524 26.74 22.96 2.65
N CYS A 525 27.41 22.70 1.53
CA CYS A 525 28.73 23.23 1.20
C CYS A 525 28.79 23.58 -0.30
N LYS A 526 29.25 24.79 -0.64
CA LYS A 526 29.44 25.22 -2.03
C LYS A 526 30.90 25.07 -2.45
N PHE A 527 31.13 24.73 -3.72
CA PHE A 527 32.47 24.74 -4.33
C PHE A 527 32.43 25.40 -5.72
N THR A 528 33.58 25.87 -6.19
CA THR A 528 33.74 26.49 -7.51
C THR A 528 34.76 25.70 -8.32
N LEU A 529 34.38 25.30 -9.53
CA LEU A 529 35.24 24.63 -10.49
C LEU A 529 36.06 25.67 -11.29
N PRO A 530 37.30 25.34 -11.71
CA PRO A 530 38.17 26.28 -12.38
C PRO A 530 37.76 26.52 -13.85
N LEU A 531 37.98 27.74 -14.35
CA LEU A 531 37.61 28.13 -15.72
C LEU A 531 38.27 27.27 -16.81
N TRP A 532 39.46 26.70 -16.56
CA TRP A 532 40.13 25.79 -17.50
C TRP A 532 39.38 24.48 -17.76
N LEU A 533 38.39 24.13 -16.93
CA LEU A 533 37.55 22.94 -17.15
C LEU A 533 36.66 23.07 -18.40
N VAL A 534 36.38 24.30 -18.84
CA VAL A 534 35.50 24.60 -19.99
C VAL A 534 36.16 25.43 -21.10
N CYS A 535 37.36 25.97 -20.84
CA CYS A 535 38.09 26.87 -21.73
C CYS A 535 39.53 26.40 -22.01
N CYS A 536 39.98 26.62 -23.23
CA CYS A 536 41.38 26.52 -23.66
C CYS A 536 41.90 27.91 -24.09
N PRO A 537 43.22 28.17 -24.02
CA PRO A 537 43.79 29.42 -24.54
C PRO A 537 43.74 29.47 -26.08
N CYS A 538 43.56 30.67 -26.64
CA CYS A 538 43.44 30.89 -28.09
C CYS A 538 44.03 32.25 -28.50
N SER A 539 44.36 32.42 -29.79
CA SER A 539 44.76 33.71 -30.36
C SER A 539 43.62 34.75 -30.26
N PRO A 540 43.89 36.01 -29.86
CA PRO A 540 42.85 37.02 -29.64
C PRO A 540 42.19 37.52 -30.93
N ALA A 541 40.86 37.61 -30.92
CA ALA A 541 40.07 38.15 -32.02
C ALA A 541 40.13 39.69 -32.02
N LYS A 542 40.43 40.30 -33.18
CA LYS A 542 40.56 41.77 -33.30
C LYS A 542 39.22 42.51 -33.21
N ASN A 543 38.13 41.86 -33.61
CA ASN A 543 36.75 42.33 -33.47
C ASN A 543 35.84 41.12 -33.24
N ALA A 544 34.73 41.34 -32.55
CA ALA A 544 33.62 40.40 -32.36
C ALA A 544 32.30 41.18 -32.26
N LYS A 545 31.14 40.50 -32.41
CA LYS A 545 29.79 41.11 -32.46
C LYS A 545 29.44 41.93 -31.21
N TYR A 546 29.57 41.33 -30.02
CA TYR A 546 29.19 41.92 -28.74
C TYR A 546 30.41 42.41 -27.96
N LYS A 547 30.29 43.56 -27.29
CA LYS A 547 31.41 44.23 -26.61
C LYS A 547 30.95 44.89 -25.30
N ILE A 548 31.50 44.42 -24.19
CA ILE A 548 31.29 44.97 -22.84
C ILE A 548 32.61 45.57 -22.35
N THR A 549 32.55 46.68 -21.59
CA THR A 549 33.75 47.31 -21.02
C THR A 549 33.56 47.55 -19.54
N VAL A 550 34.43 46.98 -18.72
CA VAL A 550 34.47 47.12 -17.26
C VAL A 550 35.56 48.14 -16.91
N ASP A 551 35.21 49.09 -16.05
CA ASP A 551 36.09 50.16 -15.58
C ASP A 551 36.57 49.86 -14.16
N THR A 552 37.86 50.07 -13.88
CA THR A 552 38.46 49.91 -12.54
C THR A 552 38.95 51.24 -11.99
N ASN A 553 39.08 51.36 -10.66
CA ASN A 553 39.66 52.55 -10.01
C ASN A 553 41.18 52.45 -9.73
N LYS A 554 41.84 51.43 -10.30
CA LYS A 554 43.28 51.12 -10.17
C LYS A 554 43.90 50.95 -11.57
N PRO A 555 45.22 51.13 -11.73
CA PRO A 555 45.90 50.91 -13.01
C PRO A 555 45.65 49.49 -13.58
N PRO A 556 45.74 49.33 -14.91
CA PRO A 556 45.53 48.04 -15.57
C PRO A 556 46.56 47.00 -15.10
N ILE A 557 46.09 45.80 -14.77
CA ILE A 557 46.92 44.63 -14.43
C ILE A 557 47.28 43.88 -15.72
N ASN A 558 48.48 43.31 -15.75
CA ASN A 558 48.90 42.34 -16.76
C ASN A 558 47.99 41.10 -16.73
N LEU A 559 47.27 40.80 -17.81
CA LEU A 559 46.31 39.69 -17.84
C LEU A 559 47.01 38.33 -17.65
N ASN A 560 48.28 38.22 -18.03
CA ASN A 560 49.12 37.03 -17.88
C ASN A 560 49.42 36.68 -16.40
N GLU A 561 49.35 37.65 -15.49
CA GLU A 561 49.53 37.44 -14.04
C GLU A 561 48.23 36.99 -13.34
N VAL A 562 47.09 37.32 -13.94
CA VAL A 562 45.74 37.00 -13.42
C VAL A 562 45.22 35.67 -13.96
N PHE A 563 45.66 35.27 -15.15
CA PHE A 563 45.28 34.04 -15.85
C PHE A 563 46.52 33.21 -16.28
N PRO A 564 47.40 32.81 -15.34
CA PRO A 564 48.66 32.11 -15.65
C PRO A 564 48.43 30.74 -16.31
N GLU A 565 47.26 30.13 -16.17
CA GLU A 565 46.92 28.85 -16.80
C GLU A 565 46.52 28.98 -18.29
N PHE A 566 46.25 30.19 -18.77
CA PHE A 566 45.87 30.48 -20.16
C PHE A 566 47.04 31.03 -21.00
N LEU A 567 48.28 30.83 -20.56
CA LEU A 567 49.48 31.26 -21.26
C LEU A 567 49.82 30.32 -22.43
N ASP A 568 49.36 30.68 -23.63
CA ASP A 568 49.83 30.04 -24.86
C ASP A 568 51.32 30.37 -25.13
N LYS A 569 52.04 29.41 -25.72
CA LYS A 569 53.45 29.55 -26.14
C LYS A 569 53.65 30.59 -27.24
N SER A 570 52.57 30.99 -27.91
CA SER A 570 52.54 32.05 -28.95
C SER A 570 52.15 33.43 -28.42
N ALA A 571 51.84 33.58 -27.11
CA ALA A 571 51.19 34.77 -26.58
C ALA A 571 52.03 36.06 -26.69
N ASP A 572 51.34 37.20 -26.82
CA ASP A 572 51.95 38.53 -26.83
C ASP A 572 52.71 38.77 -25.51
N LYS A 573 54.03 38.98 -25.61
CA LYS A 573 54.94 39.22 -24.47
C LYS A 573 54.58 40.45 -23.64
N GLU A 574 53.70 41.30 -24.14
CA GLU A 574 53.24 42.52 -23.47
C GLU A 574 52.04 42.30 -22.51
N GLY A 575 51.34 41.16 -22.58
CA GLY A 575 50.29 40.79 -21.60
C GLY A 575 48.99 41.62 -21.60
N ASN A 576 48.75 42.41 -22.65
CA ASN A 576 47.61 43.35 -22.73
C ASN A 576 46.34 42.74 -23.36
N SER A 577 46.41 41.53 -23.91
CA SER A 577 45.28 40.86 -24.54
C SER A 577 45.36 39.35 -24.35
N LEU A 578 44.25 38.76 -23.94
CA LEU A 578 44.09 37.33 -23.70
C LEU A 578 42.80 36.83 -24.35
N ALA A 579 42.76 35.60 -24.84
CA ALA A 579 41.54 35.02 -25.36
C ALA A 579 41.34 33.56 -24.96
N PHE A 580 40.07 33.27 -24.70
CA PHE A 580 39.55 32.01 -24.22
C PHE A 580 38.70 31.42 -25.35
N GLN A 581 38.99 30.19 -25.75
CA GLN A 581 38.09 29.40 -26.60
C GLN A 581 37.42 28.36 -25.71
N PHE A 582 36.09 28.38 -25.62
CA PHE A 582 35.35 27.31 -24.99
C PHE A 582 35.51 26.01 -25.80
N ILE A 583 35.51 24.87 -25.12
CA ILE A 583 35.53 23.53 -25.77
C ILE A 583 34.36 23.36 -26.74
N THR A 584 33.26 24.09 -26.50
CA THR A 584 32.05 24.16 -27.33
C THR A 584 32.21 24.98 -28.62
N GLY A 585 33.36 25.64 -28.82
CA GLY A 585 33.75 26.36 -30.04
C GLY A 585 33.72 27.89 -29.92
N SER A 586 32.94 28.45 -29.01
CA SER A 586 32.82 29.91 -28.79
C SER A 586 34.14 30.56 -28.37
N ARG A 587 34.34 31.84 -28.74
CA ARG A 587 35.56 32.60 -28.45
C ARG A 587 35.27 33.92 -27.76
N VAL A 588 35.97 34.18 -26.66
CA VAL A 588 35.91 35.42 -25.89
C VAL A 588 37.30 36.03 -25.80
N THR A 589 37.45 37.31 -26.13
CA THR A 589 38.72 38.05 -26.04
C THR A 589 38.60 39.17 -25.00
N VAL A 590 39.58 39.25 -24.10
CA VAL A 590 39.75 40.33 -23.12
C VAL A 590 40.92 41.21 -23.56
N LEU A 591 40.67 42.53 -23.62
CA LEU A 591 41.64 43.56 -23.98
C LEU A 591 41.80 44.54 -22.82
N ALA A 592 42.99 44.57 -22.21
CA ALA A 592 43.36 45.59 -21.23
C ALA A 592 43.84 46.86 -21.96
N SER A 593 43.33 48.03 -21.57
CA SER A 593 43.75 49.30 -22.16
C SER A 593 45.05 49.79 -21.53
N LYS A 594 46.10 49.99 -22.34
CA LYS A 594 47.40 50.53 -21.87
C LYS A 594 47.31 51.95 -21.30
N THR A 595 46.29 52.72 -21.69
CA THR A 595 46.18 54.17 -21.43
C THR A 595 44.95 54.56 -20.59
N SER A 596 44.13 53.58 -20.17
CA SER A 596 42.97 53.83 -19.31
C SER A 596 42.67 52.63 -18.41
N GLN A 597 42.01 52.88 -17.29
CA GLN A 597 41.66 51.85 -16.29
C GLN A 597 40.43 51.06 -16.76
N ARG A 598 40.52 50.43 -17.94
CA ARG A 598 39.40 49.81 -18.67
C ARG A 598 39.79 48.49 -19.30
N TYR A 599 38.91 47.49 -19.14
CA TYR A 599 39.04 46.17 -19.75
C TYR A 599 37.83 45.91 -20.64
N ARG A 600 38.08 45.63 -21.93
CA ARG A 600 37.01 45.29 -22.88
C ARG A 600 36.95 43.79 -23.09
N ILE A 601 35.80 43.20 -22.83
CA ILE A 601 35.49 41.80 -23.11
C ILE A 601 34.63 41.78 -24.39
N GLN A 602 35.01 40.96 -25.37
CA GLN A 602 34.29 40.85 -26.64
C GLN A 602 34.13 39.40 -27.11
N SER A 603 32.96 39.07 -27.67
CA SER A 603 32.58 37.73 -28.13
C SER A 603 31.54 37.86 -29.25
N ASP A 604 31.39 36.82 -30.07
CA ASP A 604 30.36 36.75 -31.12
C ASP A 604 29.00 36.24 -30.59
N CYS A 605 29.01 35.61 -29.41
CA CYS A 605 27.83 35.26 -28.60
C CYS A 605 27.76 36.16 -27.36
N PHE A 606 26.55 36.51 -26.92
CA PHE A 606 26.33 37.46 -25.82
C PHE A 606 26.43 36.77 -24.45
N GLU A 607 25.79 35.61 -24.34
CA GLU A 607 25.77 34.71 -23.20
C GLU A 607 27.18 34.33 -22.71
N ASP A 608 28.11 34.08 -23.62
CA ASP A 608 29.45 33.55 -23.34
C ASP A 608 30.38 34.57 -22.68
N ILE A 609 30.03 35.87 -22.70
CA ILE A 609 30.76 36.91 -22.00
C ILE A 609 30.65 36.73 -20.47
N TRP A 610 29.58 36.10 -19.99
CA TRP A 610 29.29 35.92 -18.55
C TRP A 610 30.45 35.31 -17.76
N LEU A 611 30.87 34.09 -18.11
CA LEU A 611 31.84 33.33 -17.31
C LEU A 611 33.20 34.06 -17.21
N VAL A 612 33.65 34.64 -18.33
CA VAL A 612 34.90 35.42 -18.37
C VAL A 612 34.77 36.75 -17.61
N ALA A 613 33.61 37.41 -17.66
CA ALA A 613 33.35 38.62 -16.89
C ALA A 613 33.30 38.35 -15.37
N LYS A 614 32.64 37.27 -14.94
CA LYS A 614 32.62 36.81 -13.54
C LYS A 614 34.03 36.54 -13.03
N GLU A 615 34.78 35.71 -13.75
CA GLU A 615 36.12 35.29 -13.35
C GLU A 615 37.10 36.49 -13.29
N LEU A 616 37.02 37.40 -14.27
CA LEU A 616 37.83 38.62 -14.29
C LEU A 616 37.56 39.53 -13.08
N VAL A 617 36.28 39.77 -12.74
CA VAL A 617 35.90 40.55 -11.56
C VAL A 617 36.40 39.88 -10.28
N GLN A 618 36.10 38.59 -10.08
CA GLN A 618 36.46 37.84 -8.87
C GLN A 618 37.97 37.72 -8.68
N ARG A 619 38.74 37.51 -9.76
CA ARG A 619 40.22 37.47 -9.68
C ARG A 619 40.84 38.83 -9.42
N PHE A 620 40.29 39.93 -9.96
CA PHE A 620 40.77 41.28 -9.63
C PHE A 620 40.51 41.60 -8.15
N ASP A 621 39.32 41.31 -7.64
CA ASP A 621 38.98 41.50 -6.22
C ASP A 621 39.93 40.69 -5.32
N TRP A 622 40.19 39.41 -5.63
CA TRP A 622 41.14 38.57 -4.90
C TRP A 622 42.59 39.07 -5.00
N HIS A 623 43.03 39.48 -6.19
CA HIS A 623 44.38 39.98 -6.44
C HIS A 623 44.67 41.25 -5.63
N PHE A 624 43.77 42.24 -5.67
CA PHE A 624 43.92 43.46 -4.90
C PHE A 624 43.74 43.24 -3.39
N ALA A 625 42.84 42.35 -2.96
CA ALA A 625 42.74 41.95 -1.55
C ALA A 625 44.04 41.30 -1.03
N LYS A 626 44.68 40.44 -1.83
CA LYS A 626 45.99 39.83 -1.54
C LYS A 626 47.12 40.86 -1.47
N GLN A 627 47.02 41.96 -2.22
CA GLN A 627 47.91 43.13 -2.12
C GLN A 627 47.54 44.09 -0.96
N GLY A 628 46.51 43.79 -0.17
CA GLY A 628 46.06 44.62 0.96
C GLY A 628 45.23 45.86 0.56
N VAL A 629 44.85 45.99 -0.71
CA VAL A 629 44.18 47.17 -1.29
C VAL A 629 42.68 47.11 -1.01
N LYS A 630 42.25 47.74 0.10
CA LYS A 630 40.85 47.71 0.59
C LYS A 630 39.87 48.64 -0.15
N ASP A 631 40.35 49.52 -1.02
CA ASP A 631 39.55 50.52 -1.73
C ASP A 631 39.33 50.18 -3.22
N PHE A 632 39.70 48.97 -3.66
CA PHE A 632 39.45 48.53 -5.04
C PHE A 632 37.96 48.45 -5.36
N ARG A 633 37.58 48.89 -6.57
CA ARG A 633 36.23 48.75 -7.13
C ARG A 633 36.27 48.53 -8.63
N ASN A 634 35.54 47.51 -9.08
CA ASN A 634 35.04 47.38 -10.43
C ASN A 634 33.76 48.24 -10.60
N SER A 635 33.51 48.74 -11.82
CA SER A 635 32.31 49.51 -12.15
C SER A 635 31.95 49.37 -13.63
N PHE A 636 30.69 49.63 -13.98
CA PHE A 636 30.21 49.59 -15.36
C PHE A 636 29.59 50.94 -15.75
N ALA A 637 30.14 51.59 -16.78
CA ALA A 637 29.72 52.91 -17.26
C ALA A 637 28.94 52.87 -18.59
N GLY A 638 28.64 51.68 -19.12
CA GLY A 638 27.89 51.50 -20.37
C GLY A 638 26.37 51.48 -20.18
N PRO A 639 25.59 51.50 -21.28
CA PRO A 639 24.17 51.14 -21.24
C PRO A 639 24.01 49.65 -20.92
N ILE A 640 22.93 49.28 -20.24
CA ILE A 640 22.59 47.88 -19.99
C ILE A 640 22.11 47.25 -21.33
N PRO A 641 22.66 46.09 -21.75
CA PRO A 641 22.30 45.39 -23.00
C PRO A 641 20.95 44.65 -22.88
N LEU A 642 19.87 45.41 -22.67
CA LEU A 642 18.50 44.87 -22.62
C LEU A 642 18.01 44.32 -23.99
N PRO A 643 18.31 44.92 -25.16
CA PRO A 643 17.88 44.37 -26.45
C PRO A 643 18.39 42.96 -26.70
N GLU A 644 19.69 42.73 -26.48
CA GLU A 644 20.39 41.45 -26.66
C GLU A 644 19.88 40.41 -25.66
N TYR A 645 19.69 40.81 -24.41
CA TYR A 645 19.07 39.97 -23.38
C TYR A 645 17.63 39.56 -23.76
N PHE A 646 16.83 40.49 -24.29
CA PHE A 646 15.46 40.23 -24.72
C PHE A 646 15.32 39.38 -26.00
N GLU A 647 16.40 39.21 -26.78
CA GLU A 647 16.51 38.23 -27.88
C GLU A 647 16.57 36.80 -27.30
N THR A 648 17.38 36.58 -26.26
CA THR A 648 17.49 35.26 -25.59
C THR A 648 16.19 34.86 -24.86
N VAL A 649 15.47 35.83 -24.28
CA VAL A 649 14.17 35.61 -23.63
C VAL A 649 13.10 35.16 -24.64
N ASP A 650 13.04 35.77 -25.83
CA ASP A 650 12.05 35.35 -26.84
C ASP A 650 12.36 33.95 -27.38
N HIS A 651 13.62 33.67 -27.70
CA HIS A 651 14.02 32.35 -28.21
C HIS A 651 13.70 31.21 -27.23
N HIS A 652 13.89 31.46 -25.92
CA HIS A 652 13.49 30.53 -24.88
C HIS A 652 11.95 30.32 -24.84
N PHE A 653 11.19 31.41 -24.83
CA PHE A 653 9.74 31.37 -24.80
C PHE A 653 9.15 30.67 -26.04
N GLU A 654 9.70 30.89 -27.23
CA GLU A 654 9.30 30.19 -28.46
C GLU A 654 9.49 28.67 -28.36
N LEU A 655 10.59 28.21 -27.75
CA LEU A 655 10.85 26.78 -27.51
C LEU A 655 9.91 26.18 -26.46
N ARG A 656 9.51 26.94 -25.43
CA ARG A 656 8.43 26.54 -24.49
C ARG A 656 7.08 26.42 -25.21
N VAL A 657 6.72 27.41 -26.03
CA VAL A 657 5.49 27.43 -26.83
C VAL A 657 5.46 26.27 -27.85
N ASN A 658 6.61 25.84 -28.36
CA ASN A 658 6.70 24.66 -29.22
C ASN A 658 6.60 23.35 -28.43
N ALA A 659 7.14 23.28 -27.21
CA ALA A 659 6.98 22.12 -26.33
C ALA A 659 5.50 21.85 -26.00
N GLU A 660 4.72 22.90 -25.69
CA GLU A 660 3.27 22.81 -25.45
C GLU A 660 2.53 22.25 -26.69
N LYS A 661 2.80 22.77 -27.89
CA LYS A 661 2.23 22.25 -29.15
C LYS A 661 2.55 20.78 -29.39
N PHE A 662 3.81 20.36 -29.16
CA PHE A 662 4.20 18.96 -29.32
C PHE A 662 3.49 18.07 -28.29
N GLN A 663 3.37 18.51 -27.04
CA GLN A 663 2.64 17.79 -25.99
C GLN A 663 1.15 17.63 -26.34
N ASP A 664 0.49 18.68 -26.84
CA ASP A 664 -0.91 18.63 -27.28
C ASP A 664 -1.10 17.64 -28.45
N LEU A 665 -0.29 17.76 -29.51
CA LEU A 665 -0.34 16.86 -30.68
C LEU A 665 -0.07 15.40 -30.29
N LEU A 666 0.90 15.16 -29.42
CA LEU A 666 1.20 13.83 -28.88
C LEU A 666 0.03 13.30 -28.05
N SER A 667 -0.65 14.15 -27.27
CA SER A 667 -1.84 13.77 -26.51
C SER A 667 -3.00 13.35 -27.42
N GLU A 668 -3.25 14.08 -28.52
CA GLU A 668 -4.26 13.71 -29.52
C GLU A 668 -3.95 12.33 -30.13
N ARG A 669 -2.70 12.11 -30.58
CA ARG A 669 -2.31 10.84 -31.20
C ARG A 669 -2.33 9.70 -30.19
N ALA A 670 -1.97 9.94 -28.93
CA ALA A 670 -2.11 8.95 -27.85
C ALA A 670 -3.57 8.64 -27.50
N ILE A 671 -4.51 9.58 -27.66
CA ILE A 671 -5.96 9.31 -27.55
C ILE A 671 -6.43 8.46 -28.73
N GLN A 672 -6.07 8.82 -29.96
CA GLN A 672 -6.41 8.06 -31.17
C GLN A 672 -5.87 6.63 -31.12
N PHE A 673 -4.59 6.46 -30.76
CA PHE A 673 -3.94 5.16 -30.63
C PHE A 673 -4.65 4.25 -29.62
N ARG A 674 -4.95 4.78 -28.42
CA ARG A 674 -5.72 4.04 -27.39
C ARG A 674 -7.14 3.69 -27.85
N ALA A 675 -7.79 4.54 -28.65
CA ALA A 675 -9.10 4.24 -29.22
C ALA A 675 -9.04 3.08 -30.23
N ILE A 676 -8.02 3.06 -31.10
CA ILE A 676 -7.76 1.97 -32.07
C ILE A 676 -7.44 0.67 -31.32
N GLN A 677 -6.54 0.70 -30.32
CA GLN A 677 -6.22 -0.44 -29.48
C GLN A 677 -7.46 -1.02 -28.77
N ARG A 678 -8.32 -0.19 -28.17
CA ARG A 678 -9.59 -0.63 -27.54
C ARG A 678 -10.52 -1.29 -28.57
N ARG A 679 -10.57 -0.78 -29.80
CA ARG A 679 -11.37 -1.37 -30.89
C ARG A 679 -10.81 -2.73 -31.33
N LEU A 680 -9.49 -2.86 -31.48
CA LEU A 680 -8.81 -4.11 -31.80
C LEU A 680 -8.98 -5.16 -30.68
N LEU A 681 -8.77 -4.80 -29.41
CA LEU A 681 -9.01 -5.70 -28.27
C LEU A 681 -10.47 -6.18 -28.20
N THR A 682 -11.43 -5.33 -28.58
CA THR A 682 -12.85 -5.72 -28.68
C THR A 682 -13.10 -6.73 -29.81
N ARG A 683 -12.35 -6.65 -30.91
CA ARG A 683 -12.39 -7.62 -32.02
C ARG A 683 -11.70 -8.94 -31.66
N PHE A 684 -10.50 -8.90 -31.06
CA PHE A 684 -9.76 -10.09 -30.64
C PHE A 684 -10.42 -10.88 -29.49
N LYS A 685 -11.37 -10.27 -28.76
CA LYS A 685 -12.18 -10.95 -27.76
C LYS A 685 -13.40 -11.69 -28.35
N ASP A 686 -13.74 -11.43 -29.61
CA ASP A 686 -14.79 -12.17 -30.31
C ASP A 686 -14.32 -13.61 -30.59
N LYS A 687 -15.21 -14.59 -30.49
CA LYS A 687 -14.92 -15.99 -30.86
C LYS A 687 -15.01 -16.22 -32.36
N THR A 688 -15.60 -15.28 -33.10
CA THR A 688 -15.71 -15.31 -34.55
C THR A 688 -14.67 -14.36 -35.17
N PRO A 689 -13.91 -14.79 -36.19
CA PRO A 689 -12.85 -13.98 -36.79
C PRO A 689 -13.44 -12.88 -37.69
N ALA A 690 -13.85 -11.77 -37.07
CA ALA A 690 -14.28 -10.57 -37.78
C ALA A 690 -13.07 -9.90 -38.47
N PRO A 691 -13.17 -9.52 -39.76
CA PRO A 691 -12.06 -8.88 -40.47
C PRO A 691 -11.68 -7.55 -39.81
N LEU A 692 -10.38 -7.27 -39.72
CA LEU A 692 -9.85 -6.12 -38.97
C LEU A 692 -10.06 -4.76 -39.66
N GLN A 693 -10.56 -4.74 -40.90
CA GLN A 693 -10.92 -3.51 -41.63
C GLN A 693 -9.80 -2.46 -41.65
N ASN A 694 -8.56 -2.91 -41.85
CA ASN A 694 -7.33 -2.10 -41.90
C ASN A 694 -7.02 -1.32 -40.60
N LEU A 695 -7.64 -1.68 -39.46
CA LEU A 695 -7.35 -1.07 -38.15
C LEU A 695 -5.93 -1.35 -37.65
N ASP A 696 -5.31 -2.43 -38.12
CA ASP A 696 -3.90 -2.75 -37.95
C ASP A 696 -2.99 -1.75 -38.69
N THR A 697 -3.29 -1.48 -39.95
CA THR A 697 -2.60 -0.51 -40.81
C THR A 697 -2.77 0.91 -40.26
N LEU A 698 -3.96 1.24 -39.75
CA LEU A 698 -4.24 2.50 -39.06
C LEU A 698 -3.46 2.60 -37.73
N MET A 699 -3.40 1.53 -36.94
CA MET A 699 -2.63 1.48 -35.69
C MET A 699 -1.14 1.74 -35.95
N GLU A 700 -0.56 1.10 -36.97
CA GLU A 700 0.83 1.31 -37.39
C GLU A 700 1.07 2.75 -37.89
N GLY A 701 0.14 3.30 -38.67
CA GLY A 701 0.19 4.70 -39.11
C GLY A 701 0.13 5.71 -37.96
N THR A 702 -0.71 5.47 -36.95
CA THR A 702 -0.75 6.30 -35.74
C THR A 702 0.48 6.08 -34.85
N TYR A 703 1.00 4.85 -34.75
CA TYR A 703 2.21 4.55 -33.99
C TYR A 703 3.42 5.33 -34.50
N ARG A 704 3.66 5.31 -35.82
CA ARG A 704 4.75 6.10 -36.45
C ARG A 704 4.60 7.61 -36.21
N GLN A 705 3.36 8.13 -36.18
CA GLN A 705 3.12 9.54 -35.83
C GLN A 705 3.40 9.83 -34.34
N VAL A 706 3.08 8.90 -33.43
CA VAL A 706 3.41 9.03 -32.00
C VAL A 706 4.92 9.04 -31.78
N ILE A 707 5.67 8.15 -32.44
CA ILE A 707 7.14 8.12 -32.35
C ILE A 707 7.75 9.40 -32.93
N ALA A 708 7.42 9.79 -34.16
CA ALA A 708 7.97 11.00 -34.77
C ALA A 708 7.64 12.30 -34.00
N LEU A 709 6.49 12.36 -33.31
CA LEU A 709 6.16 13.47 -32.41
C LEU A 709 6.92 13.41 -31.08
N ALA A 710 7.23 12.21 -30.56
CA ALA A 710 8.05 12.05 -29.36
C ALA A 710 9.52 12.41 -29.63
N ASP A 711 10.07 12.01 -30.78
CA ASP A 711 11.43 12.35 -31.20
C ASP A 711 11.55 13.88 -31.38
N ALA A 712 10.62 14.52 -32.08
CA ALA A 712 10.59 15.98 -32.25
C ALA A 712 10.37 16.75 -30.93
N ALA A 713 9.58 16.19 -29.99
CA ALA A 713 9.42 16.77 -28.66
C ALA A 713 10.72 16.69 -27.84
N GLU A 714 11.48 15.60 -27.97
CA GLU A 714 12.76 15.39 -27.31
C GLU A 714 13.86 16.30 -27.89
N GLU A 715 13.92 16.45 -29.22
CA GLU A 715 14.78 17.45 -29.87
C GLU A 715 14.47 18.87 -29.39
N ASN A 716 13.17 19.25 -29.33
CA ASN A 716 12.75 20.55 -28.81
C ASN A 716 13.09 20.70 -27.32
N ARG A 717 13.00 19.63 -26.52
CA ARG A 717 13.39 19.62 -25.09
C ARG A 717 14.89 19.82 -24.91
N ALA A 718 15.72 19.17 -25.71
CA ALA A 718 17.18 19.37 -25.70
C ALA A 718 17.55 20.81 -26.12
N CYS A 719 16.89 21.36 -27.13
CA CYS A 719 17.03 22.77 -27.53
C CYS A 719 16.56 23.74 -26.45
N LEU A 720 15.45 23.45 -25.75
CA LEU A 720 14.97 24.25 -24.62
C LEU A 720 15.99 24.28 -23.47
N CYS A 721 16.57 23.13 -23.09
CA CYS A 721 17.62 23.09 -22.07
C CYS A 721 18.87 23.89 -22.45
N ARG A 722 19.29 23.83 -23.72
CA ARG A 722 20.38 24.66 -24.28
C ARG A 722 20.04 26.16 -24.21
N ALA A 723 18.82 26.54 -24.62
CA ALA A 723 18.36 27.93 -24.58
C ALA A 723 18.23 28.46 -23.16
N PHE A 724 17.74 27.66 -22.21
CA PHE A 724 17.61 28.04 -20.81
C PHE A 724 18.97 28.27 -20.15
N ALA A 725 19.98 27.44 -20.43
CA ALA A 725 21.33 27.68 -19.93
C ALA A 725 21.93 29.00 -20.46
N ARG A 726 21.76 29.29 -21.76
CA ARG A 726 22.17 30.58 -22.36
C ARG A 726 21.43 31.77 -21.74
N LEU A 727 20.12 31.65 -21.53
CA LEU A 727 19.30 32.65 -20.85
C LEU A 727 19.78 32.87 -19.42
N ARG A 728 20.13 31.82 -18.67
CA ARG A 728 20.72 31.95 -17.33
C ARG A 728 22.07 32.66 -17.35
N SER A 729 22.98 32.33 -18.29
CA SER A 729 24.24 33.08 -18.47
C SER A 729 23.99 34.56 -18.76
N ALA A 730 23.08 34.87 -19.68
CA ALA A 730 22.70 36.24 -20.03
C ALA A 730 22.03 36.98 -18.84
N THR A 731 21.26 36.28 -18.01
CA THR A 731 20.63 36.81 -16.79
C THR A 731 21.66 37.10 -15.70
N HIS A 732 22.60 36.19 -15.45
CA HIS A 732 23.72 36.42 -14.54
C HIS A 732 24.58 37.62 -14.98
N LEU A 733 24.88 37.73 -16.28
CA LEU A 733 25.59 38.87 -16.85
C LEU A 733 24.80 40.18 -16.64
N LEU A 734 23.49 40.18 -16.86
CA LEU A 734 22.62 41.33 -16.57
C LEU A 734 22.69 41.74 -15.09
N ILE A 735 22.66 40.79 -14.15
CA ILE A 735 22.77 41.06 -12.71
C ILE A 735 24.12 41.69 -12.37
N LEU A 736 25.23 41.16 -12.91
CA LEU A 736 26.57 41.72 -12.69
C LEU A 736 26.71 43.13 -13.27
N LEU A 737 26.18 43.39 -14.46
CA LEU A 737 26.20 44.74 -15.05
C LEU A 737 25.38 45.73 -14.21
N VAL A 738 24.22 45.30 -13.68
CA VAL A 738 23.38 46.13 -12.79
C VAL A 738 24.07 46.40 -11.45
N SER A 739 24.73 45.41 -10.84
CA SER A 739 25.45 45.59 -9.56
C SER A 739 26.67 46.49 -9.72
N LEU A 740 27.45 46.32 -10.80
CA LEU A 740 28.59 47.18 -11.14
C LEU A 740 28.19 48.60 -11.60
N TRP A 741 26.98 48.80 -12.10
CA TRP A 741 26.47 50.11 -12.51
C TRP A 741 25.95 50.94 -11.33
N GLN A 742 25.27 50.31 -10.37
CA GLN A 742 24.65 51.00 -9.22
C GLN A 742 25.44 50.88 -7.90
N GLY A 743 26.50 50.07 -7.86
CA GLY A 743 27.27 49.80 -6.64
C GLY A 743 26.44 49.10 -5.57
N LEU A 744 25.71 48.04 -5.96
CA LEU A 744 24.81 47.31 -5.06
C LEU A 744 25.59 46.52 -4.00
N SER A 745 24.99 46.30 -2.82
CA SER A 745 25.56 45.44 -1.79
C SER A 745 25.44 43.95 -2.17
N SER A 746 26.18 43.08 -1.46
CA SER A 746 26.07 41.63 -1.63
C SER A 746 24.64 41.13 -1.37
N GLU A 747 23.95 41.69 -0.39
CA GLU A 747 22.55 41.37 -0.07
C GLU A 747 21.61 41.79 -1.20
N GLN A 748 21.79 43.00 -1.76
CA GLN A 748 20.97 43.49 -2.87
C GLN A 748 21.23 42.73 -4.17
N THR A 749 22.46 42.23 -4.36
CA THR A 749 22.81 41.33 -5.46
C THR A 749 22.15 39.96 -5.28
N ALA A 750 22.19 39.38 -4.08
CA ALA A 750 21.50 38.13 -3.76
C ALA A 750 19.96 38.23 -3.92
N ILE A 751 19.36 39.39 -3.59
CA ILE A 751 17.94 39.65 -3.86
C ILE A 751 17.65 39.66 -5.37
N LEU A 752 18.53 40.25 -6.20
CA LEU A 752 18.37 40.21 -7.66
C LEU A 752 18.57 38.81 -8.24
N GLU A 753 19.55 38.05 -7.76
CA GLU A 753 19.76 36.65 -8.13
C GLU A 753 18.50 35.82 -7.81
N ALA A 754 17.98 35.89 -6.58
CA ALA A 754 16.75 35.19 -6.21
C ALA A 754 15.50 35.67 -6.99
N THR A 755 15.49 36.90 -7.50
CA THR A 755 14.38 37.47 -8.29
C THR A 755 14.40 37.05 -9.76
N LEU A 756 15.59 36.99 -10.38
CA LEU A 756 15.76 36.77 -11.82
C LEU A 756 16.21 35.34 -12.17
N LEU A 757 16.72 34.57 -11.20
CA LEU A 757 17.14 33.17 -11.34
C LEU A 757 16.41 32.25 -10.34
N PRO A 758 15.06 32.24 -10.29
CA PRO A 758 14.29 31.48 -9.31
C PRO A 758 14.30 29.95 -9.53
N LEU A 759 14.76 29.48 -10.70
CA LEU A 759 14.70 28.07 -11.11
C LEU A 759 16.06 27.58 -11.64
N LEU A 760 16.39 26.32 -11.34
CA LEU A 760 17.57 25.64 -11.90
C LEU A 760 17.28 24.95 -13.24
N GLN A 761 16.02 24.65 -13.54
CA GLN A 761 15.50 24.07 -14.78
C GLN A 761 13.99 24.36 -14.87
N ASP A 762 13.45 24.60 -16.07
CA ASP A 762 12.00 24.68 -16.30
C ASP A 762 11.30 23.32 -16.13
N THR A 763 10.07 23.37 -15.66
CA THR A 763 9.15 22.22 -15.58
C THR A 763 7.90 22.49 -16.46
N PRO A 764 7.16 21.45 -16.89
CA PRO A 764 5.95 21.65 -17.68
C PRO A 764 4.84 22.47 -16.98
N GLN A 765 4.88 22.61 -15.65
CA GLN A 765 3.91 23.36 -14.86
C GLN A 765 4.41 24.73 -14.38
N LEU A 766 5.74 24.91 -14.33
CA LEU A 766 6.38 26.14 -13.85
C LEU A 766 7.72 26.33 -14.57
N GLY A 767 7.81 27.40 -15.34
CA GLY A 767 9.04 27.87 -15.97
C GLY A 767 9.42 29.29 -15.57
N TRP A 768 10.47 29.78 -16.22
CA TRP A 768 11.18 30.99 -15.83
C TRP A 768 10.35 32.27 -16.01
N GLU A 769 9.65 32.44 -17.13
CA GLU A 769 8.97 33.70 -17.49
C GLU A 769 7.90 34.11 -16.47
N GLU A 770 7.00 33.21 -16.10
CA GLU A 770 5.96 33.47 -15.09
C GLU A 770 6.54 33.63 -13.67
N SER A 771 7.62 32.92 -13.36
CA SER A 771 8.30 33.00 -12.06
C SER A 771 8.96 34.37 -11.87
N VAL A 772 9.69 34.84 -12.89
CA VAL A 772 10.36 36.14 -12.87
C VAL A 772 9.36 37.28 -13.03
N ASP A 773 8.30 37.15 -13.84
CA ASP A 773 7.25 38.18 -13.91
C ASP A 773 6.57 38.38 -12.55
N ALA A 774 6.30 37.30 -11.81
CA ALA A 774 5.76 37.38 -10.45
C ALA A 774 6.74 38.00 -9.44
N ALA A 775 8.00 37.55 -9.44
CA ALA A 775 9.03 38.05 -8.51
C ALA A 775 9.37 39.53 -8.77
N VAL A 776 9.57 39.93 -10.02
CA VAL A 776 9.80 41.34 -10.40
C VAL A 776 8.55 42.19 -10.13
N SER A 777 7.33 41.70 -10.41
CA SER A 777 6.09 42.41 -10.06
C SER A 777 5.93 42.61 -8.54
N HIS A 778 6.41 41.68 -7.72
CA HIS A 778 6.46 41.84 -6.27
C HIS A 778 7.46 42.93 -5.88
N LEU A 779 8.72 42.82 -6.31
CA LEU A 779 9.80 43.76 -6.00
C LEU A 779 9.50 45.20 -6.45
N LEU A 780 8.86 45.36 -7.62
CA LEU A 780 8.38 46.64 -8.16
C LEU A 780 7.25 47.28 -7.35
N ARG A 781 6.48 46.49 -6.59
CA ARG A 781 5.41 46.97 -5.70
C ARG A 781 5.90 47.23 -4.28
N THR A 782 6.75 46.37 -3.71
CA THR A 782 7.15 46.47 -2.30
C THR A 782 8.34 47.39 -2.08
N CYS A 783 9.38 47.31 -2.93
CA CYS A 783 10.65 47.99 -2.69
C CYS A 783 10.83 49.24 -3.56
N LEU A 784 10.24 49.24 -4.77
CA LEU A 784 10.51 50.25 -5.80
C LEU A 784 9.27 51.04 -6.26
N SER A 785 8.13 50.97 -5.56
CA SER A 785 6.92 51.73 -5.92
C SER A 785 7.06 53.22 -5.59
N ARG A 786 6.66 54.11 -6.50
CA ARG A 786 6.70 55.57 -6.28
C ARG A 786 5.37 56.19 -5.86
N SER A 787 4.25 55.47 -5.97
CA SER A 787 2.94 55.92 -5.51
C SER A 787 2.05 54.75 -5.06
N PRO A 788 1.05 54.98 -4.19
CA PRO A 788 0.05 53.96 -3.85
C PRO A 788 -0.84 53.58 -5.05
N LYS A 789 -0.89 54.41 -6.11
CA LYS A 789 -1.55 54.03 -7.37
C LYS A 789 -0.73 52.98 -8.14
N ASP A 790 0.60 53.08 -8.17
CA ASP A 790 1.46 52.03 -8.73
C ASP A 790 1.33 50.70 -7.97
N GLN A 791 1.12 50.74 -6.65
CA GLN A 791 0.91 49.54 -5.84
C GLN A 791 -0.44 48.85 -6.15
N ALA A 792 -1.47 49.64 -6.50
CA ALA A 792 -2.81 49.15 -6.83
C ALA A 792 -3.00 48.75 -8.30
N MET A 793 -2.18 49.26 -9.23
CA MET A 793 -2.31 48.98 -10.67
C MET A 793 -1.70 47.64 -11.09
N SER A 794 -2.55 46.64 -11.37
CA SER A 794 -2.34 45.44 -12.22
C SER A 794 -1.04 44.60 -12.08
N LEU A 795 -0.23 44.82 -11.04
CA LEU A 795 0.90 43.98 -10.64
C LEU A 795 0.46 42.84 -9.70
N SER A 796 -0.85 42.64 -9.48
CA SER A 796 -1.38 41.52 -8.69
C SER A 796 -0.77 40.20 -9.20
N PRO A 797 -0.29 39.30 -8.31
CA PRO A 797 0.19 38.00 -8.75
C PRO A 797 -0.98 37.23 -9.37
N SER A 798 -1.00 37.20 -10.69
CA SER A 798 -1.77 36.23 -11.47
C SER A 798 -1.33 34.82 -11.06
N GLN A 799 -2.19 33.83 -11.27
CA GLN A 799 -1.81 32.43 -11.08
C GLN A 799 -0.53 32.15 -11.90
N LEU A 800 0.40 31.38 -11.35
CA LEU A 800 1.60 30.95 -12.06
C LEU A 800 1.17 30.01 -13.19
N THR A 801 1.07 30.59 -14.37
CA THR A 801 0.63 29.97 -15.62
C THR A 801 1.44 30.61 -16.73
N MET A 802 1.86 29.82 -17.71
CA MET A 802 2.65 30.29 -18.84
C MET A 802 2.03 31.54 -19.50
N PRO A 803 2.81 32.62 -19.73
CA PRO A 803 2.30 33.84 -20.34
C PRO A 803 1.98 33.62 -21.82
N LYS A 804 1.18 34.52 -22.42
CA LYS A 804 0.88 34.50 -23.86
C LYS A 804 1.97 35.16 -24.71
N ASP A 805 2.72 36.07 -24.11
CA ASP A 805 3.68 36.93 -24.77
C ASP A 805 4.70 37.48 -23.75
N THR A 806 5.94 37.70 -24.20
CA THR A 806 7.04 38.19 -23.34
C THR A 806 6.94 39.69 -23.04
N VAL A 807 6.00 40.43 -23.65
CA VAL A 807 5.95 41.90 -23.63
C VAL A 807 5.73 42.46 -22.22
N ARG A 808 4.96 41.78 -21.37
CA ARG A 808 4.78 42.17 -19.94
C ARG A 808 6.09 42.07 -19.17
N LEU A 809 6.74 40.91 -19.25
CA LEU A 809 8.01 40.61 -18.58
C LEU A 809 9.11 41.59 -19.00
N LYS A 810 9.28 41.85 -20.30
CA LYS A 810 10.25 42.82 -20.83
C LYS A 810 10.01 44.23 -20.28
N LYS A 811 8.75 44.68 -20.22
CA LYS A 811 8.39 45.98 -19.62
C LYS A 811 8.72 46.04 -18.13
N HIS A 812 8.46 44.96 -17.39
CA HIS A 812 8.78 44.89 -15.96
C HIS A 812 10.30 44.86 -15.68
N ILE A 813 11.09 44.09 -16.44
CA ILE A 813 12.56 44.07 -16.31
C ILE A 813 13.17 45.41 -16.71
N THR A 814 12.66 46.05 -17.78
CA THR A 814 13.07 47.41 -18.15
C THR A 814 12.77 48.38 -17.00
N LEU A 815 11.55 48.37 -16.46
CA LEU A 815 11.12 49.23 -15.35
C LEU A 815 11.90 48.99 -14.05
N LEU A 816 12.36 47.76 -13.80
CA LEU A 816 13.25 47.42 -12.68
C LEU A 816 14.61 48.11 -12.85
N CYS A 817 15.27 47.93 -13.99
CA CYS A 817 16.55 48.57 -14.31
C CYS A 817 16.43 50.10 -14.25
N ASP A 818 15.34 50.62 -14.79
CA ASP A 818 15.03 52.05 -14.89
C ASP A 818 14.75 52.70 -13.52
N ARG A 819 14.18 51.95 -12.55
CA ARG A 819 13.95 52.40 -11.16
C ARG A 819 15.21 52.27 -10.31
N LEU A 820 16.00 51.21 -10.48
CA LEU A 820 17.32 51.08 -9.85
C LEU A 820 18.25 52.21 -10.30
N GLY A 821 18.31 52.49 -11.61
CA GLY A 821 19.06 53.59 -12.21
C GLY A 821 18.69 54.99 -11.70
N LYS A 822 17.49 55.14 -11.12
CA LYS A 822 16.99 56.38 -10.51
C LYS A 822 17.10 56.37 -8.98
N GLY A 823 18.13 55.69 -8.46
CA GLY A 823 18.47 55.63 -7.03
C GLY A 823 17.71 54.59 -6.21
N GLY A 824 17.04 53.63 -6.85
CA GLY A 824 16.30 52.57 -6.16
C GLY A 824 17.19 51.71 -5.26
N ARG A 825 16.62 51.17 -4.18
CA ARG A 825 17.27 50.23 -3.27
C ARG A 825 16.35 49.04 -3.01
N LEU A 826 16.95 47.89 -2.72
CA LEU A 826 16.24 46.64 -2.47
C LEU A 826 16.39 46.25 -1.00
N SER A 827 15.29 45.84 -0.39
CA SER A 827 15.22 45.37 0.99
C SER A 827 14.04 44.42 1.15
N LEU A 828 14.22 43.37 1.95
CA LEU A 828 13.17 42.40 2.29
C LEU A 828 12.51 42.69 3.65
N SER A 829 12.96 43.73 4.36
CA SER A 829 12.41 44.15 5.65
C SER A 829 10.98 44.67 5.51
N SER A 830 10.05 44.06 6.24
CA SER A 830 8.62 44.44 6.24
C SER A 830 8.34 45.66 7.13
N GLU A 831 8.95 46.81 6.80
CA GLU A 831 8.60 48.11 7.41
C GLU A 831 7.18 48.56 7.00
N ALA A 832 6.62 47.94 5.96
CA ALA A 832 5.23 48.13 5.51
C ALA A 832 4.16 47.52 6.45
N ASN A 833 4.51 47.14 7.69
CA ASN A 833 3.56 46.74 8.73
C ASN A 833 3.67 47.57 10.02
N VAL A 834 4.12 48.82 9.93
CA VAL A 834 3.85 49.83 10.96
C VAL A 834 2.34 50.05 11.01
N GLN A 835 1.68 49.52 12.05
CA GLN A 835 0.28 49.81 12.33
C GLN A 835 0.14 51.31 12.61
N THR A 836 -0.62 52.03 11.78
CA THR A 836 -0.99 53.42 12.06
C THR A 836 -1.79 53.46 13.36
N PRO A 837 -1.37 54.22 14.39
CA PRO A 837 -2.05 54.23 15.67
C PRO A 837 -3.42 54.91 15.52
N VAL A 838 -4.49 54.12 15.57
CA VAL A 838 -5.86 54.65 15.64
C VAL A 838 -6.08 55.22 17.03
N MET A 839 -6.04 56.56 17.14
CA MET A 839 -6.36 57.25 18.38
C MET A 839 -7.82 57.00 18.77
N MET A 840 -8.02 56.23 19.84
CA MET A 840 -9.31 56.07 20.49
C MET A 840 -9.67 57.33 21.28
N SER A 841 -10.72 58.04 20.87
CA SER A 841 -11.46 58.96 21.76
C SER A 841 -12.45 58.12 22.57
N GLY A 842 -12.08 57.73 23.79
CA GLY A 842 -12.81 56.74 24.57
C GLY A 842 -13.92 57.26 25.48
N ALA A 843 -14.78 56.33 25.93
CA ALA A 843 -15.59 56.44 27.14
C ALA A 843 -15.89 55.03 27.70
N PHE A 844 -15.04 54.60 28.64
CA PHE A 844 -15.33 53.90 29.91
C PHE A 844 -16.83 53.69 30.26
N GLU A 845 -17.31 52.62 30.91
CA GLU A 845 -16.74 51.37 31.49
C GLU A 845 -17.96 50.52 32.02
N PRO A 846 -17.87 49.56 32.98
CA PRO A 846 -17.02 48.36 33.10
C PRO A 846 -17.85 47.07 33.30
N ILE A 847 -17.22 45.89 33.27
CA ILE A 847 -17.57 44.74 34.14
C ILE A 847 -16.26 44.12 34.62
N ALA A 848 -16.16 43.80 35.90
CA ALA A 848 -14.98 43.22 36.55
C ALA A 848 -15.11 41.71 36.80
N GLU A 849 -13.97 41.06 37.00
CA GLU A 849 -13.58 40.07 38.04
C GLU A 849 -14.65 39.07 38.59
N ALA A 850 -14.33 37.81 38.93
CA ALA A 850 -13.03 37.21 39.22
C ALA A 850 -12.96 35.69 38.90
N GLU A 851 -11.73 35.16 38.98
CA GLU A 851 -11.32 33.85 39.54
C GLU A 851 -11.89 32.51 39.01
N GLN A 852 -10.98 31.52 38.99
CA GLN A 852 -11.28 30.09 38.94
C GLN A 852 -10.76 29.46 40.25
N GLU A 853 -11.58 28.66 40.92
CA GLU A 853 -11.11 27.76 41.98
C GLU A 853 -11.91 26.43 41.95
N GLU A 854 -11.56 25.48 42.82
CA GLU A 854 -11.81 24.05 42.61
C GLU A 854 -13.23 23.55 42.98
N ALA A 855 -13.52 22.31 42.57
CA ALA A 855 -14.79 21.64 42.83
C ALA A 855 -14.82 20.87 44.17
N PRO A 856 -16.03 20.59 44.68
CA PRO A 856 -16.25 19.28 45.32
C PRO A 856 -17.47 18.50 44.78
N LEU A 857 -17.70 17.34 45.38
CA LEU A 857 -18.45 16.18 44.86
C LEU A 857 -19.96 16.15 45.24
N GLN A 858 -20.61 15.02 44.88
CA GLN A 858 -21.90 14.48 45.40
C GLN A 858 -23.21 15.08 44.81
N GLN A 859 -24.35 14.37 44.77
CA GLN A 859 -24.64 12.92 44.63
C GLN A 859 -26.11 12.74 44.12
N GLU A 860 -26.48 11.51 43.73
CA GLU A 860 -27.77 10.97 43.26
C GLU A 860 -29.07 11.71 43.70
N SER A 861 -30.16 11.77 42.89
CA SER A 861 -30.99 10.58 42.64
C SER A 861 -32.24 10.80 41.72
N VAL A 862 -32.64 9.71 41.03
CA VAL A 862 -34.02 9.24 40.71
C VAL A 862 -35.14 10.24 40.33
N ALA A 863 -35.68 10.15 39.09
CA ALA A 863 -37.12 9.88 38.80
C ALA A 863 -37.55 9.79 37.30
N LYS A 864 -37.97 8.58 36.88
CA LYS A 864 -39.20 8.22 36.13
C LYS A 864 -39.71 9.03 34.89
N PHE A 865 -39.60 8.36 33.73
CA PHE A 865 -40.69 7.99 32.78
C PHE A 865 -41.34 8.96 31.74
N ILE A 866 -41.50 8.38 30.53
CA ILE A 866 -42.71 8.35 29.64
C ILE A 866 -42.85 9.27 28.39
N LYS A 867 -42.87 8.59 27.22
CA LYS A 867 -43.54 8.85 25.91
C LYS A 867 -43.27 10.12 25.08
N LYS A 868 -42.63 9.87 23.92
CA LYS A 868 -43.05 10.25 22.54
C LYS A 868 -44.05 11.43 22.38
N LYS A 869 -43.60 12.53 21.76
CA LYS A 869 -44.04 12.92 20.39
C LYS A 869 -43.28 14.12 19.78
N GLN A 870 -43.03 14.04 18.46
CA GLN A 870 -42.93 15.19 17.54
C GLN A 870 -44.35 15.80 17.32
N PRO A 871 -44.53 17.09 16.91
CA PRO A 871 -43.78 17.84 15.89
C PRO A 871 -43.18 19.17 16.46
N SER A 872 -42.75 20.22 15.74
CA SER A 872 -42.92 20.60 14.32
C SER A 872 -41.75 21.46 13.77
N LYS A 873 -42.01 22.33 12.76
CA LYS A 873 -41.11 23.38 12.25
C LYS A 873 -41.94 24.62 11.83
N LYS A 874 -41.44 25.82 12.14
CA LYS A 874 -41.35 27.07 11.32
C LYS A 874 -41.46 28.30 12.24
N VAL A 875 -40.44 29.16 12.34
CA VAL A 875 -39.95 30.14 11.34
C VAL A 875 -40.94 31.28 11.09
N LYS A 876 -40.56 32.47 11.55
CA LYS A 876 -41.01 33.82 11.17
C LYS A 876 -39.86 34.80 11.47
N SER A 877 -39.69 35.93 10.77
CA SER A 877 -40.36 36.40 9.54
C SER A 877 -39.58 37.57 8.94
N LYS A 878 -39.72 37.79 7.63
CA LYS A 878 -39.60 39.16 7.08
C LYS A 878 -40.93 39.91 7.29
N THR A 879 -40.83 41.23 7.34
CA THR A 879 -41.93 42.20 7.21
C THR A 879 -42.70 42.04 5.88
N ASP A 880 -43.94 42.53 5.71
CA ASP A 880 -44.67 43.51 6.54
C ASP A 880 -46.22 43.41 6.48
N SER A 881 -46.89 44.23 7.31
CA SER A 881 -48.24 44.82 7.18
C SER A 881 -49.56 44.01 7.40
N SER A 882 -50.29 44.49 8.42
CA SER A 882 -51.76 44.72 8.52
C SER A 882 -52.84 43.60 8.58
N LYS A 883 -53.44 43.51 9.78
CA LYS A 883 -54.90 43.47 10.15
C LYS A 883 -55.84 42.33 9.69
N GLU A 884 -56.14 41.43 10.65
CA GLU A 884 -57.42 41.24 11.37
C GLU A 884 -58.81 41.12 10.66
N PRO A 885 -59.83 40.43 11.27
CA PRO A 885 -59.78 39.03 11.75
C PRO A 885 -61.09 38.20 11.56
N SER A 886 -60.99 36.90 11.88
CA SER A 886 -62.06 36.01 12.40
C SER A 886 -63.18 35.45 11.49
N LYS A 887 -63.26 34.11 11.40
CA LYS A 887 -64.25 33.29 12.14
C LYS A 887 -63.95 31.77 12.10
N LYS A 888 -64.67 31.04 12.96
CA LYS A 888 -64.77 29.57 13.18
C LYS A 888 -65.57 28.87 12.05
N GLU A 889 -65.70 27.54 11.87
CA GLU A 889 -65.19 26.27 12.50
C GLU A 889 -65.40 25.10 11.47
N LYS A 890 -64.91 23.87 11.77
CA LYS A 890 -65.41 22.48 11.42
C LYS A 890 -66.17 22.18 10.08
N ASP A 891 -66.14 21.00 9.43
CA ASP A 891 -65.72 19.62 9.80
C ASP A 891 -65.50 18.68 8.56
N SER A 892 -65.08 17.43 8.82
CA SER A 892 -65.21 16.14 8.07
C SER A 892 -65.51 16.00 6.54
N GLY A 893 -64.81 15.04 5.87
CA GLY A 893 -65.49 13.86 5.25
C GLY A 893 -65.20 13.43 3.77
N LYS A 894 -64.94 12.10 3.58
CA LYS A 894 -65.24 11.19 2.41
C LYS A 894 -64.55 11.43 1.02
N GLU A 895 -63.85 10.43 0.43
CA GLU A 895 -64.26 9.38 -0.57
C GLU A 895 -64.32 9.84 -2.06
N SER A 896 -64.09 9.02 -3.11
CA SER A 896 -63.41 7.72 -3.30
C SER A 896 -63.08 7.45 -4.81
N THR A 897 -62.69 6.22 -5.18
CA THR A 897 -62.36 5.69 -6.55
C THR A 897 -63.55 5.75 -7.56
N LYS A 898 -63.46 5.44 -8.89
CA LYS A 898 -62.69 4.41 -9.63
C LYS A 898 -62.84 4.53 -11.19
N GLU A 899 -61.89 3.92 -11.93
CA GLU A 899 -62.04 3.26 -13.26
C GLU A 899 -62.45 3.99 -14.57
N SER A 900 -62.30 3.27 -15.69
CA SER A 900 -62.05 3.73 -17.07
C SER A 900 -63.15 3.43 -18.10
N LYS A 901 -63.17 4.17 -19.23
CA LYS A 901 -63.19 3.62 -20.62
C LYS A 901 -63.04 4.69 -21.72
N THR A 902 -63.23 4.30 -22.99
CA THR A 902 -62.65 4.92 -24.20
C THR A 902 -63.66 5.53 -25.20
N ASP A 903 -63.10 6.21 -26.20
CA ASP A 903 -63.57 6.37 -27.60
C ASP A 903 -64.44 7.56 -28.09
N SER A 904 -64.09 7.96 -29.33
CA SER A 904 -64.93 8.54 -30.41
C SER A 904 -65.20 10.06 -30.54
N ALA A 905 -64.29 10.71 -31.31
CA ALA A 905 -64.55 11.31 -32.63
C ALA A 905 -65.12 12.74 -32.86
N LYS A 906 -64.72 13.27 -34.03
CA LYS A 906 -65.23 14.39 -34.88
C LYS A 906 -64.77 15.85 -34.68
N GLU A 907 -64.05 16.30 -35.71
CA GLU A 907 -63.91 17.65 -36.31
C GLU A 907 -65.27 18.25 -36.82
N PRO A 908 -65.41 19.46 -37.44
CA PRO A 908 -64.36 20.28 -38.11
C PRO A 908 -64.50 21.84 -38.16
N ALA A 909 -63.58 22.46 -38.93
CA ALA A 909 -63.73 23.67 -39.77
C ALA A 909 -63.59 25.07 -39.11
N LYS A 910 -63.04 26.13 -39.78
CA LYS A 910 -62.40 26.20 -41.13
C LYS A 910 -61.50 27.45 -41.38
N GLU A 911 -60.47 27.26 -42.24
CA GLU A 911 -59.74 28.24 -43.11
C GLU A 911 -59.03 29.44 -42.39
N SER A 912 -58.24 30.35 -43.00
CA SER A 912 -57.88 30.75 -44.40
C SER A 912 -56.48 31.48 -44.40
N VAL A 913 -55.72 31.82 -45.48
CA VAL A 913 -55.67 31.49 -46.92
C VAL A 913 -54.37 32.08 -47.59
N LYS A 914 -53.83 31.43 -48.64
CA LYS A 914 -52.87 31.88 -49.71
C LYS A 914 -51.37 32.23 -49.48
N GLU A 915 -50.58 31.75 -50.46
CA GLU A 915 -49.22 32.12 -50.95
C GLU A 915 -49.12 33.57 -51.54
N PRO A 916 -48.00 34.11 -52.14
CA PRO A 916 -46.73 33.48 -52.62
C PRO A 916 -45.35 34.23 -52.54
N LYS A 917 -44.27 33.45 -52.79
CA LYS A 917 -43.02 33.67 -53.61
C LYS A 917 -42.59 35.14 -53.95
N LYS A 918 -41.31 35.58 -54.02
CA LYS A 918 -40.14 35.02 -54.76
C LYS A 918 -38.86 35.92 -54.68
N ASP A 919 -37.68 35.31 -54.82
CA ASP A 919 -36.33 35.78 -55.30
C ASP A 919 -35.89 37.27 -55.44
N SER A 920 -34.67 37.58 -54.94
CA SER A 920 -33.45 38.01 -55.71
C SER A 920 -32.60 39.23 -55.25
N THR A 921 -31.28 38.97 -55.10
CA THR A 921 -30.08 39.81 -55.40
C THR A 921 -29.77 41.20 -54.75
N LYS A 922 -28.83 41.17 -53.79
CA LYS A 922 -27.40 41.64 -53.90
C LYS A 922 -26.96 43.08 -53.47
N ASP A 923 -25.71 43.12 -52.96
CA ASP A 923 -24.77 44.24 -52.70
C ASP A 923 -24.91 45.10 -51.40
N LYS A 924 -23.91 45.96 -51.13
CA LYS A 924 -23.36 46.32 -49.80
C LYS A 924 -23.65 47.76 -49.32
N GLU A 925 -23.72 48.01 -48.00
CA GLU A 925 -22.70 48.85 -47.28
C GLU A 925 -22.86 48.98 -45.73
N SER A 926 -21.77 49.45 -45.10
CA SER A 926 -21.56 50.08 -43.77
C SER A 926 -22.55 49.97 -42.59
N SER A 927 -22.10 49.24 -41.54
CA SER A 927 -22.04 49.62 -40.11
C SER A 927 -23.11 50.52 -39.42
N LYS A 928 -23.77 49.97 -38.38
CA LYS A 928 -23.89 50.58 -37.03
C LYS A 928 -24.37 49.56 -35.96
N GLU A 929 -23.98 49.81 -34.71
CA GLU A 929 -24.29 49.04 -33.48
C GLU A 929 -25.38 49.80 -32.64
N PRO A 930 -25.89 49.31 -31.47
CA PRO A 930 -25.84 47.97 -30.83
C PRO A 930 -27.18 47.50 -30.15
N LYS A 931 -27.15 46.32 -29.48
CA LYS A 931 -28.10 45.82 -28.42
C LYS A 931 -29.56 45.52 -28.88
N GLU A 932 -30.33 44.55 -28.34
CA GLU A 932 -30.23 43.71 -27.12
C GLU A 932 -30.58 42.23 -27.37
N SER A 933 -30.02 41.30 -26.57
CA SER A 933 -30.67 40.04 -26.11
C SER A 933 -29.66 39.11 -25.39
N LYS A 934 -29.49 39.28 -24.06
CA LYS A 934 -28.74 38.34 -23.21
C LYS A 934 -29.45 38.14 -21.87
N LYS A 935 -30.07 36.96 -21.65
CA LYS A 935 -30.36 36.49 -20.28
C LYS A 935 -30.52 34.97 -20.10
N ASP A 936 -31.20 34.28 -21.00
CA ASP A 936 -31.72 32.94 -20.67
C ASP A 936 -30.74 31.77 -20.96
N SER A 937 -29.74 31.95 -21.82
CA SER A 937 -28.75 30.91 -22.17
C SER A 937 -27.72 30.55 -21.07
N VAL A 938 -27.81 31.18 -19.89
CA VAL A 938 -26.84 31.02 -18.78
C VAL A 938 -27.28 29.97 -17.74
N LYS A 939 -28.55 29.51 -17.80
CA LYS A 939 -29.15 28.71 -16.71
C LYS A 939 -29.07 27.20 -16.87
N GLU A 940 -28.82 26.69 -18.07
CA GLU A 940 -28.69 25.24 -18.34
C GLU A 940 -27.23 24.79 -18.29
N SER A 941 -26.32 25.55 -18.90
CA SER A 941 -24.87 25.31 -18.92
C SER A 941 -24.21 25.27 -17.52
N SER A 942 -24.86 25.85 -16.50
CA SER A 942 -24.42 25.80 -15.09
C SER A 942 -24.89 24.54 -14.32
N LYS A 943 -25.63 23.64 -14.97
CA LYS A 943 -26.16 22.40 -14.39
C LYS A 943 -25.36 21.17 -14.83
N GLU A 944 -25.17 20.98 -16.14
CA GLU A 944 -24.37 19.87 -16.71
C GLU A 944 -22.90 19.92 -16.25
N SER A 945 -22.34 21.12 -16.15
CA SER A 945 -20.99 21.40 -15.61
C SER A 945 -20.82 21.06 -14.12
N LYS A 946 -21.90 20.66 -13.43
CA LYS A 946 -21.92 20.31 -12.01
C LYS A 946 -22.16 18.82 -11.74
N GLU A 947 -22.73 18.08 -12.69
CA GLU A 947 -22.81 16.62 -12.66
C GLU A 947 -21.53 15.99 -13.24
N SER A 948 -21.06 16.49 -14.38
CA SER A 948 -19.75 16.11 -14.97
C SER A 948 -18.58 16.23 -13.98
N LYS A 949 -18.52 17.32 -13.19
CA LYS A 949 -17.52 17.50 -12.11
C LYS A 949 -17.71 16.60 -10.89
N LYS A 950 -18.86 15.94 -10.75
CA LYS A 950 -19.16 15.04 -9.62
C LYS A 950 -18.75 13.60 -9.95
N ASP A 951 -18.98 13.16 -11.18
CA ASP A 951 -18.61 11.82 -11.60
C ASP A 951 -17.12 11.69 -11.94
N SER A 952 -16.47 12.73 -12.49
CA SER A 952 -15.00 12.73 -12.67
C SER A 952 -14.22 12.62 -11.35
N VAL A 953 -14.73 13.22 -10.27
CA VAL A 953 -14.18 13.06 -8.90
C VAL A 953 -14.45 11.66 -8.33
N LYS A 954 -15.50 10.99 -8.81
CA LYS A 954 -15.92 9.64 -8.37
C LYS A 954 -15.19 8.52 -9.11
N GLU A 955 -14.78 8.75 -10.35
CA GLU A 955 -13.90 7.83 -11.11
C GLU A 955 -12.43 7.99 -10.66
N SER A 956 -11.91 9.20 -10.53
CA SER A 956 -10.54 9.43 -10.04
C SER A 956 -10.32 8.94 -8.59
N SER A 957 -11.32 9.03 -7.71
CA SER A 957 -11.29 8.43 -6.36
C SER A 957 -11.47 6.90 -6.34
N LYS A 958 -11.77 6.29 -7.50
CA LYS A 958 -11.85 4.85 -7.71
C LYS A 958 -10.55 4.32 -8.35
N GLU A 959 -10.04 4.97 -9.39
CA GLU A 959 -8.73 4.67 -9.99
C GLU A 959 -7.58 4.83 -8.99
N SER A 960 -7.61 5.86 -8.13
CA SER A 960 -6.65 6.02 -7.02
C SER A 960 -6.81 5.01 -5.89
N LYS A 961 -7.90 4.24 -5.85
CA LYS A 961 -8.10 3.09 -4.97
C LYS A 961 -7.69 1.77 -5.61
N GLU A 962 -7.90 1.61 -6.91
CA GLU A 962 -7.45 0.43 -7.65
C GLU A 962 -5.92 0.46 -7.85
N SER A 963 -5.32 1.60 -8.23
CA SER A 963 -3.85 1.74 -8.27
C SER A 963 -3.17 1.59 -6.91
N LYS A 964 -3.76 2.05 -5.81
CA LYS A 964 -3.27 1.75 -4.44
C LYS A 964 -3.46 0.29 -4.04
N LYS A 965 -4.44 -0.42 -4.60
CA LYS A 965 -4.66 -1.85 -4.34
C LYS A 965 -3.70 -2.72 -5.15
N ASP A 966 -3.43 -2.36 -6.39
CA ASP A 966 -2.54 -3.12 -7.27
C ASP A 966 -1.06 -2.83 -6.97
N SER A 967 -0.65 -1.60 -6.61
CA SER A 967 0.72 -1.36 -6.11
C SER A 967 1.04 -2.08 -4.79
N VAL A 968 0.06 -2.22 -3.88
CA VAL A 968 0.18 -3.10 -2.69
C VAL A 968 0.22 -4.58 -3.07
N LYS A 969 -0.38 -4.97 -4.20
CA LYS A 969 -0.41 -6.35 -4.70
C LYS A 969 0.83 -6.73 -5.51
N GLU A 970 1.47 -5.76 -6.16
CA GLU A 970 2.76 -5.93 -6.84
C GLU A 970 3.90 -5.93 -5.82
N SER A 971 3.96 -4.98 -4.89
CA SER A 971 4.96 -5.01 -3.80
C SER A 971 4.85 -6.25 -2.89
N SER A 972 3.63 -6.77 -2.65
CA SER A 972 3.44 -8.08 -1.96
C SER A 972 3.67 -9.31 -2.85
N LYS A 973 3.89 -9.12 -4.16
CA LYS A 973 4.32 -10.15 -5.11
C LYS A 973 5.84 -10.13 -5.31
N GLU A 974 6.47 -8.97 -5.49
CA GLU A 974 7.93 -8.80 -5.53
C GLU A 974 8.59 -9.24 -4.22
N SER A 975 8.00 -8.89 -3.07
CA SER A 975 8.48 -9.40 -1.76
C SER A 975 8.21 -10.90 -1.53
N LYS A 976 7.41 -11.53 -2.39
CA LYS A 976 7.25 -13.00 -2.46
C LYS A 976 8.18 -13.65 -3.49
N GLU A 977 8.46 -13.01 -4.61
CA GLU A 977 9.39 -13.52 -5.63
C GLU A 977 10.84 -13.39 -5.13
N SER A 978 11.24 -12.24 -4.57
CA SER A 978 12.55 -12.09 -3.90
C SER A 978 12.76 -13.05 -2.71
N LYS A 979 11.73 -13.31 -1.88
CA LYS A 979 11.78 -14.36 -0.85
C LYS A 979 11.77 -15.78 -1.40
N LYS A 980 11.26 -15.99 -2.61
CA LYS A 980 11.25 -17.30 -3.27
C LYS A 980 12.59 -17.58 -3.94
N ASP A 981 13.20 -16.59 -4.57
CA ASP A 981 14.46 -16.75 -5.29
C ASP A 981 15.67 -16.77 -4.33
N SER A 982 15.68 -15.99 -3.23
CA SER A 982 16.69 -16.15 -2.16
C SER A 982 16.67 -17.54 -1.50
N VAL A 983 15.49 -18.15 -1.33
CA VAL A 983 15.32 -19.56 -0.90
C VAL A 983 15.73 -20.55 -2.01
N LYS A 984 15.71 -20.15 -3.27
CA LYS A 984 16.05 -20.97 -4.45
C LYS A 984 17.52 -20.90 -4.85
N GLU A 985 18.24 -19.86 -4.43
CA GLU A 985 19.70 -19.75 -4.55
C GLU A 985 20.41 -20.46 -3.40
N SER A 986 19.98 -20.24 -2.15
CA SER A 986 20.50 -20.98 -0.98
C SER A 986 20.27 -22.50 -1.07
N SER A 987 19.17 -22.95 -1.67
CA SER A 987 18.93 -24.37 -2.01
C SER A 987 19.60 -24.85 -3.32
N LYS A 988 20.25 -23.96 -4.07
CA LYS A 988 21.10 -24.27 -5.23
C LYS A 988 22.55 -24.47 -4.82
N GLU A 989 23.12 -23.58 -4.01
CA GLU A 989 24.51 -23.70 -3.56
C GLU A 989 24.73 -24.97 -2.73
N SER A 990 23.85 -25.23 -1.76
CA SER A 990 23.85 -26.45 -0.94
C SER A 990 23.65 -27.78 -1.71
N LYS A 991 23.31 -27.73 -3.01
CA LYS A 991 23.29 -28.89 -3.94
C LYS A 991 24.41 -28.89 -4.99
N LYS A 992 25.23 -27.84 -5.06
CA LYS A 992 26.29 -27.69 -6.07
C LYS A 992 27.64 -28.26 -5.62
N GLU A 993 27.88 -28.35 -4.32
CA GLU A 993 29.09 -28.96 -3.75
C GLU A 993 29.01 -30.49 -3.61
N SER A 994 27.81 -31.06 -3.64
CA SER A 994 27.55 -32.50 -3.39
C SER A 994 27.37 -33.36 -4.66
N SER A 995 27.66 -32.81 -5.85
CA SER A 995 27.35 -33.46 -7.14
C SER A 995 28.42 -33.33 -8.23
N LYS A 996 29.64 -32.88 -7.90
CA LYS A 996 30.71 -32.59 -8.88
C LYS A 996 31.87 -33.60 -8.90
N ASP A 997 31.54 -34.89 -8.84
CA ASP A 997 32.54 -35.98 -8.93
C ASP A 997 32.00 -37.20 -9.72
N LYS A 998 31.75 -37.01 -11.03
CA LYS A 998 31.74 -38.06 -12.08
C LYS A 998 31.59 -37.51 -13.50
N ASP A 999 32.10 -38.30 -14.45
CA ASP A 999 31.89 -38.31 -15.89
C ASP A 999 32.02 -36.99 -16.70
N SER A 1000 33.19 -36.79 -17.30
CA SER A 1000 33.32 -36.13 -18.62
C SER A 1000 34.67 -36.44 -19.28
N THR A 1001 34.80 -37.60 -19.96
CA THR A 1001 35.97 -37.87 -20.83
C THR A 1001 35.70 -38.89 -21.94
N LYS A 1002 35.03 -38.45 -23.00
CA LYS A 1002 34.93 -39.02 -24.36
C LYS A 1002 34.35 -37.91 -25.26
N GLU A 1003 34.77 -37.68 -26.50
CA GLU A 1003 35.63 -38.48 -27.38
C GLU A 1003 36.68 -37.63 -28.11
N SER A 1004 37.84 -38.23 -28.40
CA SER A 1004 38.66 -38.05 -29.61
C SER A 1004 39.75 -39.14 -29.55
N GLY A 1005 40.19 -39.67 -30.70
CA GLY A 1005 40.83 -40.99 -30.73
C GLY A 1005 42.04 -41.14 -31.65
N LYS A 1006 42.69 -42.31 -31.51
CA LYS A 1006 43.96 -42.74 -32.14
C LYS A 1006 45.20 -42.02 -31.57
N GLU A 1007 46.40 -42.61 -31.56
CA GLU A 1007 46.87 -43.83 -32.24
C GLU A 1007 48.04 -44.53 -31.48
N SER A 1008 48.06 -45.88 -31.46
CA SER A 1008 49.22 -46.74 -31.07
C SER A 1008 49.75 -46.64 -29.60
N ALA A 1009 50.55 -47.57 -29.06
CA ALA A 1009 50.62 -49.04 -29.14
C ALA A 1009 51.51 -49.63 -28.00
N LYS A 1010 51.37 -50.94 -27.72
CA LYS A 1010 52.30 -51.84 -26.95
C LYS A 1010 52.45 -51.68 -25.41
N ASP A 1011 51.74 -52.59 -24.74
CA ASP A 1011 52.14 -53.52 -23.65
C ASP A 1011 53.62 -54.04 -23.73
N PRO A 1012 54.25 -54.72 -22.71
CA PRO A 1012 53.90 -55.01 -21.29
C PRO A 1012 55.00 -54.65 -20.25
N GLY A 1013 54.77 -54.89 -18.94
CA GLY A 1013 55.88 -55.01 -17.97
C GLY A 1013 55.56 -55.28 -16.49
N LYS A 1014 56.08 -56.38 -15.94
CA LYS A 1014 56.15 -56.73 -14.49
C LYS A 1014 57.26 -55.87 -13.80
N ASP A 1015 57.45 -55.81 -12.48
CA ASP A 1015 57.38 -56.87 -11.45
C ASP A 1015 57.46 -56.32 -9.99
N LYS A 1016 57.25 -57.20 -8.99
CA LYS A 1016 57.79 -57.29 -7.59
C LYS A 1016 58.40 -56.07 -6.82
N VAL A 1017 58.42 -55.96 -5.47
CA VAL A 1017 57.69 -56.53 -4.29
C VAL A 1017 58.39 -56.07 -2.96
N LYS A 1018 57.71 -56.19 -1.78
CA LYS A 1018 58.23 -56.34 -0.37
C LYS A 1018 58.57 -55.13 0.55
N VAL A 1019 58.19 -55.31 1.86
CA VAL A 1019 58.82 -54.83 3.14
C VAL A 1019 58.64 -53.34 3.51
N ALA A 1020 58.33 -52.91 4.77
CA ALA A 1020 58.12 -53.57 6.09
C ALA A 1020 56.91 -52.94 6.86
N ARG A 1021 56.25 -53.60 7.84
CA ARG A 1021 56.42 -53.50 9.34
C ARG A 1021 56.78 -52.08 9.85
N LYS A 1022 56.23 -51.51 10.95
CA LYS A 1022 55.33 -51.87 12.09
C LYS A 1022 54.83 -50.51 12.70
N THR A 1023 54.03 -50.27 13.77
CA THR A 1023 53.33 -50.95 14.92
C THR A 1023 52.20 -49.97 15.35
N SER A 1024 50.95 -50.31 15.76
CA SER A 1024 50.45 -51.02 16.97
C SER A 1024 50.59 -50.23 18.31
N VAL A 1025 49.62 -50.10 19.26
CA VAL A 1025 48.22 -50.62 19.34
C VAL A 1025 47.44 -50.07 20.60
N LYS A 1026 46.10 -49.84 20.52
CA LYS A 1026 45.08 -49.81 21.64
C LYS A 1026 45.22 -48.72 22.77
N VAL A 1027 44.24 -48.38 23.66
CA VAL A 1027 42.81 -48.75 23.90
C VAL A 1027 42.01 -47.63 24.64
N LYS A 1028 40.69 -47.83 24.83
CA LYS A 1028 39.67 -47.16 25.71
C LYS A 1028 40.20 -46.60 27.07
N GLU A 1029 39.56 -45.68 27.81
CA GLU A 1029 38.13 -45.51 28.25
C GLU A 1029 37.78 -43.99 28.45
N LYS A 1030 36.57 -43.44 28.30
CA LYS A 1030 35.18 -43.68 28.80
C LYS A 1030 34.82 -42.88 30.08
N LYS A 1031 33.76 -42.03 29.97
CA LYS A 1031 32.75 -41.63 31.00
C LYS A 1031 32.84 -40.23 31.67
N LYS A 1032 31.66 -39.56 31.64
CA LYS A 1032 30.99 -38.71 32.66
C LYS A 1032 31.11 -37.17 32.63
N GLU A 1033 29.94 -36.50 32.73
CA GLU A 1033 29.76 -35.12 33.21
C GLU A 1033 29.87 -35.02 34.76
N PRO A 1034 29.76 -33.80 35.31
CA PRO A 1034 28.50 -33.41 35.95
C PRO A 1034 28.00 -31.98 35.67
N GLU A 1035 26.77 -31.68 36.11
CA GLU A 1035 26.10 -30.38 36.07
C GLU A 1035 26.36 -29.49 37.32
N ALA A 1036 25.79 -28.28 37.28
CA ALA A 1036 25.26 -27.46 38.38
C ALA A 1036 26.20 -26.50 39.17
N GLY A 1037 25.67 -25.30 39.46
CA GLY A 1037 26.25 -24.25 40.30
C GLY A 1037 25.72 -22.85 39.92
N ASP A 1038 25.04 -22.18 40.86
CA ASP A 1038 24.31 -20.91 40.66
C ASP A 1038 25.18 -19.69 40.29
N GLY A 1039 24.54 -18.63 39.76
CA GLY A 1039 25.14 -17.33 39.44
C GLY A 1039 24.14 -16.33 38.84
#